data_AF-A0A8D8A1S4-F1
#
_entry.id   AF-A0A8D8A1S4-F1
#
_cell.length_a   1.000
_cell.length_b   1.000
_cell.length_c   1.000
_cell.angle_alpha   90.00
_cell.angle_beta   90.00
_cell.angle_gamma   90.00
#
_symmetry.space_group_name_H-M   'P 1'
#
loop_
_entity.id
_entity.type
_entity.pdbx_description
1 polymer ?
#
loop_
_entity_poly.entity_id
_entity_poly.type
_entity_poly.pdbx_seq_one_letter_code
_entity_poly.pdbx_strand_id
1 'polypeptide(L)'
;TIDAITTLLSYICAQLECARWTDSDQLTSTAALISSMRSSLIYLREQAEYVSFEVFLEESTKPFSSLIETGGGQSLTGFLRRVALIKESFCYLRRQNEMSLPEALRAFGELNGGCAAEESIQRAYQQYCDRFEQYMAERNSPRDHPKILFRDWSVQFKQTELPQILARVAAVWAIAVSTDVSSTGKFFKPHCVQILCVLKLLGVDAGTTGVPKHLAQVLTGQGKSLILALIAAVLALTGHYVQIGCYNEYLVKRDGGEFEEFYKLLGVSDVIKYGTFEDMANAVVAPEVDGKRMELRTFVQDMILSYGGGSRPKKPKPQVRANSVLLMDEVDVFFTKEYYGNVYCPASFLYVPGLAEIQVRIWNEVHARDLRDTHKVTAAIQRFIGTPLFTERANFAEFRNKATPFDLLIYDGTKHVRRSYTCKELFDEHLQTMASNAIEVETNTANHRDYKLSPEGVITHRVKEKYENRTFIQYYCIFHYFRLKQGSYTTFVSPSGFNYGYLNVACGSLSYAMLPKAYPLILGVTGTLTALHPHEKAAISQLYDITRTSLMPSFFGCSRLAYDPATNFTKLSTKSHWLAKIFTHVLVALGESTSRSVLVFFRDEATLEEFRAQFSGQLARLQVLTENSAQQAQITGQAGVPGTVTLATRAMGRGVDFRSSVAVEKAGGVHVIQTFFSLDVKEERQIRGRTARKDNRGSYELVLWEEDLRANGLGGETYAELEVARAQLVAREGGSIAKGIEQRGQDHRTTMQYLQGFFE
;
A
#
# COMPACT_ATOMS: atom_id res chain seq x y z
N THR A 1 -33.03 0.69 28.36
CA THR A 1 -32.97 0.84 26.89
C THR A 1 -33.55 2.16 26.42
N ILE A 2 -34.78 2.53 26.81
CA ILE A 2 -35.38 3.82 26.46
C ILE A 2 -34.48 4.98 26.89
N ASP A 3 -34.01 5.00 28.15
CA ASP A 3 -33.16 6.09 28.65
C ASP A 3 -31.84 6.24 27.90
N ALA A 4 -31.21 5.11 27.52
CA ALA A 4 -30.00 5.12 26.69
C ALA A 4 -30.28 5.71 25.31
N ILE A 5 -31.38 5.32 24.66
CA ILE A 5 -31.78 5.86 23.35
C ILE A 5 -32.09 7.35 23.45
N THR A 6 -32.86 7.78 24.46
CA THR A 6 -33.19 9.19 24.70
C THR A 6 -31.93 10.04 24.90
N THR A 7 -30.96 9.52 25.66
CA THR A 7 -29.67 10.17 25.89
C THR A 7 -28.83 10.26 24.61
N LEU A 8 -28.78 9.20 23.80
CA LEU A 8 -28.08 9.24 22.51
C LEU A 8 -28.76 10.18 21.51
N LEU A 9 -30.09 10.31 21.53
CA LEU A 9 -30.83 11.26 20.71
C LEU A 9 -30.55 12.71 21.11
N SER A 10 -30.44 13.01 22.41
CA SER A 10 -30.07 14.37 22.84
C SER A 10 -28.66 14.75 22.40
N TYR A 11 -27.72 13.80 22.38
CA TYR A 11 -26.38 13.97 21.82
C TYR A 11 -26.39 14.23 20.31
N ILE A 12 -27.26 13.56 19.56
CA ILE A 12 -27.47 13.82 18.12
C ILE A 12 -28.00 15.24 17.90
N CYS A 13 -28.98 15.66 18.69
CA CYS A 13 -29.51 17.04 18.63
C CYS A 13 -28.42 18.07 18.94
N ALA A 14 -27.66 17.87 20.02
CA ALA A 14 -26.57 18.77 20.40
C ALA A 14 -25.49 18.90 19.32
N GLN A 15 -25.20 17.81 18.60
CA GLN A 15 -24.24 17.83 17.50
C GLN A 15 -24.77 18.55 16.26
N LEU A 16 -26.07 18.40 15.94
CA LEU A 16 -26.73 19.13 14.85
C LEU A 16 -26.82 20.63 15.13
N GLU A 17 -27.02 21.01 16.38
CA GLU A 17 -27.10 22.41 16.82
C GLU A 17 -25.73 23.05 17.05
N CYS A 18 -24.63 22.33 16.75
CA CYS A 18 -23.28 22.82 16.95
C CYS A 18 -22.94 23.94 15.94
N ALA A 19 -23.22 25.19 16.33
CA ALA A 19 -23.08 26.41 15.50
C ALA A 19 -21.66 26.72 14.99
N ARG A 20 -20.66 25.86 15.26
CA ARG A 20 -19.24 26.07 14.93
C ARG A 20 -18.84 25.53 13.56
N TRP A 21 -19.68 24.69 12.96
CA TRP A 21 -19.39 24.00 11.70
C TRP A 21 -20.39 24.41 10.62
N THR A 22 -19.98 24.25 9.36
CA THR A 22 -20.90 24.46 8.24
C THR A 22 -22.03 23.44 8.29
N ASP A 23 -23.19 23.76 7.70
CA ASP A 23 -24.33 22.83 7.61
C ASP A 23 -23.91 21.45 7.03
N SER A 24 -22.98 21.45 6.07
CA SER A 24 -22.43 20.22 5.46
C SER A 24 -21.58 19.40 6.44
N ASP A 25 -20.75 20.06 7.25
CA ASP A 25 -19.90 19.42 8.25
C ASP A 25 -20.73 18.90 9.44
N GLN A 26 -21.76 19.65 9.85
CA GLN A 26 -22.75 19.22 10.85
C GLN A 26 -23.49 17.97 10.39
N LEU A 27 -23.94 17.94 9.14
CA LEU A 27 -24.62 16.77 8.58
C LEU A 27 -23.69 15.55 8.53
N THR A 28 -22.45 15.74 8.06
CA THR A 28 -21.46 14.66 7.91
C THR A 28 -21.05 14.09 9.26
N SER A 29 -20.75 14.96 10.23
CA SER A 29 -20.39 14.55 11.58
C SER A 29 -21.54 13.86 12.32
N THR A 30 -22.76 14.37 12.18
CA THR A 30 -23.96 13.75 12.76
C THR A 30 -24.23 12.38 12.16
N ALA A 31 -24.12 12.24 10.83
CA ALA A 31 -24.28 10.95 10.16
C ALA A 31 -23.25 9.92 10.65
N ALA A 32 -21.99 10.34 10.84
CA ALA A 32 -20.95 9.49 11.41
C ALA A 32 -21.25 9.10 12.86
N LEU A 33 -21.71 10.04 13.69
CA LEU A 33 -22.09 9.82 15.08
C LEU A 33 -23.23 8.80 15.20
N ILE A 34 -24.30 8.98 14.44
CA ILE A 34 -25.44 8.05 14.36
C ILE A 34 -24.95 6.65 13.94
N SER A 35 -24.11 6.58 12.91
CA SER A 35 -23.55 5.32 12.42
C SER A 35 -22.73 4.60 13.51
N SER A 36 -21.94 5.35 14.28
CA SER A 36 -21.16 4.84 15.41
C SER A 36 -22.06 4.32 16.52
N MET A 37 -22.99 5.14 17.02
CA MET A 37 -23.96 4.76 18.05
C MET A 37 -24.74 3.50 17.66
N ARG A 38 -25.28 3.45 16.44
CA ARG A 38 -26.00 2.27 15.92
C ARG A 38 -25.13 1.02 15.95
N SER A 39 -23.86 1.14 15.58
CA SER A 39 -22.94 0.00 15.58
C SER A 39 -22.61 -0.46 17.00
N SER A 40 -22.41 0.49 17.93
CA SER A 40 -22.11 0.21 19.34
C SER A 40 -23.24 -0.55 20.04
N LEU A 41 -24.51 -0.20 19.75
CA LEU A 41 -25.69 -0.86 20.31
C LEU A 41 -25.74 -2.38 20.01
N ILE A 42 -25.21 -2.81 18.86
CA ILE A 42 -25.12 -4.24 18.50
C ILE A 42 -24.22 -4.97 19.51
N TYR A 43 -23.06 -4.40 19.81
CA TYR A 43 -22.10 -5.00 20.73
C TYR A 43 -22.59 -4.96 22.18
N LEU A 44 -23.28 -3.89 22.57
CA LEU A 44 -23.88 -3.73 23.89
C LEU A 44 -24.96 -4.79 24.18
N ARG A 45 -25.75 -5.20 23.16
CA ARG A 45 -26.74 -6.29 23.27
C ARG A 45 -26.09 -7.66 23.50
N GLU A 46 -24.82 -7.82 23.14
CA GLU A 46 -24.09 -9.10 23.16
C GLU A 46 -23.04 -9.21 24.28
N GLN A 47 -22.98 -8.23 25.19
CA GLN A 47 -22.11 -8.32 26.36
C GLN A 47 -22.65 -9.32 27.40
N ALA A 48 -21.77 -9.80 28.29
CA ALA A 48 -22.16 -10.59 29.46
C ALA A 48 -23.12 -9.79 30.36
N GLU A 49 -23.88 -10.48 31.21
CA GLU A 49 -24.86 -9.88 32.12
C GLU A 49 -24.25 -8.67 32.86
N TYR A 50 -24.70 -7.46 32.51
CA TYR A 50 -24.31 -6.25 33.22
C TYR A 50 -24.78 -6.37 34.67
N VAL A 51 -23.86 -6.12 35.59
CA VAL A 51 -24.13 -6.22 37.03
C VAL A 51 -25.12 -5.15 37.49
N SER A 52 -25.20 -4.00 36.79
CA SER A 52 -26.23 -2.98 37.01
C SER A 52 -26.59 -2.22 35.72
N PHE A 53 -27.79 -1.63 35.71
CA PHE A 53 -28.26 -0.78 34.63
C PHE A 53 -27.48 0.54 34.55
N GLU A 54 -27.02 1.11 35.67
CA GLU A 54 -26.23 2.34 35.62
C GLU A 54 -24.92 2.13 34.87
N VAL A 55 -24.22 1.01 35.10
CA VAL A 55 -22.98 0.67 34.39
C VAL A 55 -23.24 0.51 32.90
N PHE A 56 -24.34 -0.15 32.52
CA PHE A 56 -24.76 -0.26 31.11
C PHE A 56 -25.02 1.11 30.48
N LEU A 57 -25.79 1.97 31.14
CA LEU A 57 -26.13 3.29 30.64
C LEU A 57 -24.87 4.17 30.50
N GLU A 58 -24.00 4.11 31.50
CA GLU A 58 -22.74 4.84 31.54
C GLU A 58 -21.79 4.40 30.42
N GLU A 59 -21.52 3.11 30.28
CA GLU A 59 -20.61 2.58 29.25
C GLU A 59 -21.14 2.81 27.83
N SER A 60 -22.47 2.80 27.65
CA SER A 60 -23.10 2.97 26.34
C SER A 60 -23.21 4.42 25.87
N THR A 61 -23.18 5.39 26.79
CA THR A 61 -23.46 6.81 26.47
C THR A 61 -22.30 7.75 26.77
N LYS A 62 -21.53 7.57 27.86
CA LYS A 62 -20.45 8.50 28.23
C LYS A 62 -19.39 8.73 27.16
N PRO A 63 -18.94 7.72 26.38
CA PRO A 63 -17.95 7.98 25.32
C PRO A 63 -18.43 9.01 24.30
N PHE A 64 -19.73 9.00 23.98
CA PHE A 64 -20.33 9.97 23.07
C PHE A 64 -20.51 11.35 23.71
N SER A 65 -20.81 11.42 25.01
CA SER A 65 -20.83 12.69 25.76
C SER A 65 -19.45 13.35 25.76
N SER A 66 -18.42 12.57 26.11
CA SER A 66 -17.02 13.03 26.13
C SER A 66 -16.59 13.58 24.77
N LEU A 67 -16.96 12.88 23.69
CA LEU A 67 -16.72 13.32 22.32
C LEU A 67 -17.37 14.68 22.02
N ILE A 68 -18.62 14.89 22.41
CA ILE A 68 -19.34 16.14 22.13
C ILE A 68 -18.77 17.29 22.96
N GLU A 69 -18.53 17.06 24.25
CA GLU A 69 -18.00 18.06 25.20
C GLU A 69 -16.61 18.54 24.81
N THR A 70 -15.72 17.62 24.40
CA THR A 70 -14.32 17.93 24.09
C THR A 70 -14.03 18.08 22.59
N GLY A 71 -14.91 17.57 21.72
CA GLY A 71 -14.77 17.63 20.26
C GLY A 71 -15.13 18.98 19.65
N GLY A 72 -15.84 19.83 20.38
CA GLY A 72 -16.27 21.15 19.92
C GLY A 72 -15.14 22.14 19.57
N GLY A 73 -13.87 21.81 19.83
CA GLY A 73 -12.69 22.61 19.47
C GLY A 73 -11.81 22.03 18.36
N GLN A 74 -12.19 20.91 17.74
CA GLN A 74 -11.35 20.18 16.77
C GLN A 74 -11.86 20.30 15.32
N SER A 75 -10.99 19.98 14.36
CA SER A 75 -11.37 19.87 12.94
C SER A 75 -12.37 18.71 12.72
N LEU A 76 -13.18 18.79 11.66
CA LEU A 76 -14.10 17.70 11.28
C LEU A 76 -13.36 16.35 11.19
N THR A 77 -12.15 16.34 10.61
CA THR A 77 -11.31 15.14 10.51
C THR A 77 -10.95 14.56 11.87
N GLY A 78 -10.60 15.40 12.85
CA GLY A 78 -10.31 14.98 14.22
C GLY A 78 -11.53 14.36 14.90
N PHE A 79 -12.70 14.99 14.75
CA PHE A 79 -13.95 14.45 15.28
C PHE A 79 -14.32 13.10 14.66
N LEU A 80 -14.28 12.98 13.33
CA LEU A 80 -14.57 11.73 12.63
C LEU A 80 -13.63 10.60 13.06
N ARG A 81 -12.36 10.89 13.31
CA ARG A 81 -11.40 9.94 13.86
C ARG A 81 -11.84 9.43 15.24
N ARG A 82 -12.19 10.34 16.16
CA ARG A 82 -12.63 9.98 17.52
C ARG A 82 -13.94 9.19 17.53
N VAL A 83 -14.91 9.57 16.68
CA VAL A 83 -16.14 8.78 16.45
C VAL A 83 -15.82 7.34 16.04
N ALA A 84 -14.85 7.16 15.14
CA ALA A 84 -14.41 5.84 14.69
C ALA A 84 -13.72 5.05 15.81
N LEU A 85 -12.88 5.69 16.63
CA LEU A 85 -12.25 5.05 17.80
C LEU A 85 -13.28 4.57 18.82
N ILE A 86 -14.31 5.38 19.12
CA ILE A 86 -15.42 4.96 19.99
C ILE A 86 -16.14 3.75 19.40
N LYS A 87 -16.42 3.76 18.10
CA LYS A 87 -17.06 2.61 17.43
C LYS A 87 -16.24 1.33 17.60
N GLU A 88 -14.92 1.43 17.43
CA GLU A 88 -14.02 0.29 17.49
C GLU A 88 -13.78 -0.19 18.93
N SER A 89 -13.85 0.70 19.92
CA SER A 89 -13.60 0.35 21.33
C SER A 89 -14.58 -0.69 21.86
N PHE A 90 -15.87 -0.59 21.53
CA PHE A 90 -16.87 -1.57 21.94
C PHE A 90 -16.59 -2.97 21.40
N CYS A 91 -16.05 -3.07 20.18
CA CYS A 91 -15.65 -4.34 19.59
C CYS A 91 -14.33 -4.85 20.18
N TYR A 92 -13.35 -3.96 20.34
CA TYR A 92 -12.00 -4.29 20.78
C TYR A 92 -11.93 -4.72 22.25
N LEU A 93 -12.58 -3.97 23.16
CA LEU A 93 -12.59 -4.25 24.60
C LEU A 93 -13.21 -5.61 24.91
N ARG A 94 -14.23 -6.04 24.15
CA ARG A 94 -14.82 -7.38 24.30
C ARG A 94 -13.81 -8.50 24.08
N ARG A 95 -12.87 -8.29 23.16
CA ARG A 95 -11.94 -9.33 22.68
C ARG A 95 -10.53 -9.21 23.26
N GLN A 96 -10.35 -8.32 24.22
CA GLN A 96 -9.04 -7.91 24.75
C GLN A 96 -8.30 -9.04 25.50
N ASN A 97 -9.03 -10.06 25.95
CA ASN A 97 -8.51 -11.20 26.70
C ASN A 97 -8.91 -12.54 26.04
N GLU A 98 -9.12 -12.59 24.71
CA GLU A 98 -9.48 -13.84 24.01
C GLU A 98 -8.41 -14.94 24.14
N MET A 99 -7.15 -14.56 24.32
CA MET A 99 -6.05 -15.50 24.54
C MET A 99 -5.15 -15.05 25.70
N SER A 100 -4.95 -15.95 26.66
CA SER A 100 -4.06 -15.71 27.80
C SER A 100 -2.58 -15.81 27.39
N LEU A 101 -1.68 -15.25 28.21
CA LEU A 101 -0.23 -15.32 27.96
C LEU A 101 0.28 -16.78 27.89
N PRO A 102 -0.08 -17.71 28.80
CA PRO A 102 0.37 -19.09 28.70
C PRO A 102 -0.09 -19.79 27.41
N GLU A 103 -1.33 -19.52 26.98
CA GLU A 103 -1.85 -20.05 25.72
C GLU A 103 -1.12 -19.49 24.51
N ALA A 104 -0.83 -18.19 24.52
CA ALA A 104 -0.07 -17.52 23.46
C ALA A 104 1.36 -18.06 23.37
N LEU A 105 2.05 -18.26 24.50
CA LEU A 105 3.39 -18.84 24.52
C LEU A 105 3.40 -20.29 24.04
N ARG A 106 2.45 -21.12 24.50
CA ARG A 106 2.32 -22.51 24.04
C ARG A 106 2.07 -22.59 22.52
N ALA A 107 1.09 -21.83 22.02
CA ALA A 107 0.78 -21.79 20.58
C ALA A 107 1.95 -21.24 19.75
N PHE A 108 2.68 -20.27 20.30
CA PHE A 108 3.91 -19.77 19.68
C PHE A 108 4.99 -20.86 19.61
N GLY A 109 5.21 -21.61 20.70
CA GLY A 109 6.15 -22.73 20.75
C GLY A 109 5.82 -23.81 19.72
N GLU A 110 4.55 -24.20 19.62
CA GLU A 110 4.05 -25.17 18.62
C GLU A 110 4.33 -24.72 17.17
N LEU A 111 4.09 -23.45 16.87
CA LEU A 111 4.30 -22.89 15.52
C LEU A 111 5.78 -22.75 15.14
N ASN A 112 6.68 -22.63 16.12
CA ASN A 112 8.10 -22.35 15.89
C ASN A 112 9.02 -23.51 16.30
N GLY A 113 8.49 -24.73 16.42
CA GLY A 113 9.27 -25.96 16.61
C GLY A 113 9.84 -26.18 18.01
N GLY A 114 9.21 -25.60 19.05
CA GLY A 114 9.58 -25.76 20.46
C GLY A 114 10.92 -25.09 20.80
N CYS A 115 10.91 -23.81 21.19
CA CYS A 115 12.14 -23.04 21.40
C CYS A 115 12.36 -22.70 22.88
N ALA A 116 13.56 -22.98 23.39
CA ALA A 116 14.04 -22.71 24.76
C ALA A 116 14.12 -21.21 25.17
N ALA A 117 13.62 -20.29 24.33
CA ALA A 117 13.67 -18.83 24.52
C ALA A 117 12.48 -18.26 25.33
N GLU A 118 11.55 -19.10 25.77
CA GLU A 118 10.29 -18.70 26.43
C GLU A 118 10.51 -17.94 27.73
N GLU A 119 11.51 -18.30 28.56
CA GLU A 119 11.68 -17.67 29.87
C GLU A 119 12.07 -16.20 29.80
N SER A 120 13.00 -15.83 28.90
CA SER A 120 13.47 -14.44 28.76
C SER A 120 12.35 -13.52 28.27
N ILE A 121 11.55 -14.01 27.33
CA ILE A 121 10.41 -13.28 26.76
C ILE A 121 9.28 -13.21 27.77
N GLN A 122 8.99 -14.30 28.49
CA GLN A 122 7.96 -14.32 29.53
C GLN A 122 8.32 -13.35 30.66
N ARG A 123 9.58 -13.34 31.10
CA ARG A 123 10.06 -12.38 32.10
C ARG A 123 9.94 -10.94 31.62
N ALA A 124 10.38 -10.67 30.39
CA ALA A 124 10.24 -9.35 29.78
C ALA A 124 8.76 -8.93 29.65
N TYR A 125 7.89 -9.84 29.24
CA TYR A 125 6.46 -9.57 29.14
C TYR A 125 5.85 -9.26 30.51
N GLN A 126 6.24 -9.97 31.57
CA GLN A 126 5.78 -9.68 32.93
C GLN A 126 6.22 -8.27 33.37
N GLN A 127 7.49 -7.92 33.17
CA GLN A 127 8.00 -6.57 33.46
C GLN A 127 7.25 -5.49 32.68
N TYR A 128 6.92 -5.77 31.42
CA TYR A 128 6.08 -4.90 30.61
C TYR A 128 4.70 -4.71 31.25
N CYS A 129 4.03 -5.79 31.64
CA CYS A 129 2.69 -5.75 32.25
C CYS A 129 2.68 -4.95 33.55
N ASP A 130 3.58 -5.26 34.48
CA ASP A 130 3.67 -4.61 35.79
C ASP A 130 3.85 -3.09 35.60
N ARG A 131 4.74 -2.70 34.68
CA ARG A 131 5.04 -1.30 34.42
C ARG A 131 3.93 -0.60 33.63
N PHE A 132 3.26 -1.30 32.71
CA PHE A 132 2.13 -0.75 31.95
C PHE A 132 0.97 -0.45 32.90
N GLU A 133 0.61 -1.38 33.78
CA GLU A 133 -0.45 -1.20 34.77
C GLU A 133 -0.16 -0.01 35.71
N GLN A 134 1.10 0.14 36.14
CA GLN A 134 1.51 1.30 36.93
C GLN A 134 1.26 2.63 36.18
N TYR A 135 1.67 2.73 34.91
CA TYR A 135 1.42 3.94 34.12
C TYR A 135 -0.07 4.23 33.93
N MET A 136 -0.89 3.19 33.74
CA MET A 136 -2.33 3.35 33.60
C MET A 136 -2.99 3.78 34.92
N ALA A 137 -2.48 3.33 36.08
CA ALA A 137 -2.97 3.70 37.40
C ALA A 137 -2.64 5.16 37.78
N GLU A 138 -1.45 5.63 37.42
CA GLU A 138 -0.98 6.98 37.77
C GLU A 138 -1.74 8.10 37.04
N ARG A 139 -2.53 7.80 35.99
CA ARG A 139 -3.32 8.73 35.13
C ARG A 139 -2.57 9.96 34.60
N ASN A 140 -1.28 10.07 34.87
CA ASN A 140 -0.44 11.14 34.38
C ASN A 140 -0.20 10.88 32.90
N SER A 141 -0.75 11.76 32.05
CA SER A 141 -0.18 11.99 30.73
C SER A 141 1.32 12.21 30.96
N PRO A 142 2.20 11.36 30.43
CA PRO A 142 3.63 11.53 30.63
C PRO A 142 4.03 12.75 29.78
N ARG A 143 3.81 13.96 30.28
CA ARG A 143 4.10 15.20 29.55
C ARG A 143 5.58 15.59 29.64
N ASP A 144 6.27 15.07 30.65
CA ASP A 144 7.72 15.21 30.81
C ASP A 144 8.45 13.94 30.36
N HIS A 145 9.03 14.02 29.16
CA HIS A 145 9.86 12.97 28.59
C HIS A 145 11.31 13.48 28.50
N PRO A 146 12.20 13.13 29.45
CA PRO A 146 13.63 13.19 29.13
C PRO A 146 13.86 12.26 27.94
N LYS A 147 14.43 12.80 26.85
CA LYS A 147 14.98 11.97 25.76
C LYS A 147 15.88 10.94 26.43
N ILE A 148 15.53 9.65 26.31
CA ILE A 148 16.39 8.60 26.83
C ILE A 148 17.65 8.62 25.95
N LEU A 149 18.71 9.23 26.46
CA LEU A 149 19.96 9.43 25.76
C LEU A 149 20.75 8.13 25.86
N PHE A 150 20.30 7.10 25.15
CA PHE A 150 20.82 5.73 25.30
C PHE A 150 21.83 5.36 24.22
N ARG A 151 22.83 4.54 24.58
CA ARG A 151 24.00 4.27 23.73
C ARG A 151 24.32 2.81 23.43
N ASP A 152 23.72 1.79 24.07
CA ASP A 152 24.14 0.40 23.78
C ASP A 152 23.07 -0.69 23.95
N TRP A 153 22.72 -1.39 22.87
CA TRP A 153 21.75 -2.50 22.81
C TRP A 153 22.31 -3.81 23.38
N SER A 154 22.72 -3.79 24.64
CA SER A 154 23.23 -4.97 25.35
C SER A 154 22.13 -6.02 25.59
N VAL A 155 22.54 -7.27 25.86
CA VAL A 155 21.60 -8.35 26.21
C VAL A 155 20.80 -7.97 27.47
N GLN A 156 21.47 -7.37 28.46
CA GLN A 156 20.83 -6.91 29.70
C GLN A 156 19.77 -5.84 29.42
N PHE A 157 20.11 -4.81 28.65
CA PHE A 157 19.17 -3.74 28.27
C PHE A 157 17.91 -4.31 27.64
N LYS A 158 18.06 -5.22 26.66
CA LYS A 158 16.94 -5.85 25.97
C LYS A 158 16.03 -6.65 26.89
N GLN A 159 16.59 -7.25 27.95
CA GLN A 159 15.84 -8.12 28.86
C GLN A 159 15.27 -7.40 30.09
N THR A 160 15.78 -6.21 30.45
CA THR A 160 15.38 -5.52 31.70
C THR A 160 14.80 -4.12 31.48
N GLU A 161 15.40 -3.31 30.61
CA GLU A 161 15.00 -1.91 30.40
C GLU A 161 14.03 -1.76 29.24
N LEU A 162 14.28 -2.47 28.14
CA LEU A 162 13.45 -2.45 26.94
C LEU A 162 11.97 -2.74 27.23
N PRO A 163 11.60 -3.73 28.07
CA PRO A 163 10.19 -3.99 28.36
C PRO A 163 9.51 -2.83 29.11
N GLN A 164 10.25 -2.10 29.94
CA GLN A 164 9.75 -0.91 30.65
C GLN A 164 9.55 0.27 29.69
N ILE A 165 10.46 0.44 28.73
CA ILE A 165 10.31 1.43 27.65
C ILE A 165 9.09 1.09 26.81
N LEU A 166 8.95 -0.18 26.40
CA LEU A 166 7.79 -0.66 25.65
C LEU A 166 6.48 -0.44 26.42
N ALA A 167 6.46 -0.68 27.73
CA ALA A 167 5.30 -0.41 28.59
C ALA A 167 4.90 1.07 28.56
N ARG A 168 5.89 1.97 28.63
CA ARG A 168 5.65 3.42 28.52
C ARG A 168 5.08 3.79 27.17
N VAL A 169 5.68 3.31 26.08
CA VAL A 169 5.25 3.56 24.71
C VAL A 169 3.82 3.05 24.48
N ALA A 170 3.53 1.83 24.93
CA ALA A 170 2.19 1.26 24.85
C ALA A 170 1.17 2.03 25.70
N ALA A 171 1.54 2.52 26.89
CA ALA A 171 0.66 3.33 27.73
C ALA A 171 0.33 4.69 27.09
N VAL A 172 1.32 5.35 26.46
CA VAL A 172 1.08 6.59 25.69
C VAL A 172 0.11 6.35 24.56
N TRP A 173 0.30 5.28 23.78
CA TRP A 173 -0.64 4.90 22.73
C TRP A 173 -2.04 4.63 23.30
N ALA A 174 -2.13 3.80 24.34
CA ALA A 174 -3.38 3.44 25.00
C ALA A 174 -4.18 4.67 25.47
N ILE A 175 -3.52 5.61 26.14
CA ILE A 175 -4.13 6.85 26.61
C ILE A 175 -4.62 7.69 25.42
N ALA A 176 -3.78 7.87 24.39
CA ALA A 176 -4.12 8.68 23.22
C ALA A 176 -5.37 8.16 22.50
N VAL A 177 -5.44 6.86 22.26
CA VAL A 177 -6.59 6.24 21.55
C VAL A 177 -7.82 6.03 22.44
N SER A 178 -7.66 6.10 23.77
CA SER A 178 -8.75 5.96 24.75
C SER A 178 -9.32 7.29 25.25
N THR A 179 -8.96 8.44 24.69
CA THR A 179 -9.41 9.76 25.18
C THR A 179 -10.91 9.79 25.49
N ASP A 180 -11.76 9.37 24.55
CA ASP A 180 -13.22 9.31 24.72
C ASP A 180 -13.72 8.18 25.61
N VAL A 181 -13.03 7.04 25.59
CA VAL A 181 -13.50 5.79 26.22
C VAL A 181 -13.05 5.71 27.68
N SER A 182 -11.95 6.37 28.04
CA SER A 182 -11.34 6.39 29.36
C SER A 182 -12.28 6.89 30.46
N SER A 183 -13.31 7.66 30.11
CA SER A 183 -14.38 8.08 31.03
C SER A 183 -15.16 6.92 31.63
N THR A 184 -15.10 5.74 31.00
CA THR A 184 -15.71 4.49 31.49
C THR A 184 -14.77 3.67 32.38
N GLY A 185 -13.54 4.14 32.61
CA GLY A 185 -12.48 3.38 33.29
C GLY A 185 -11.83 2.29 32.44
N LYS A 186 -12.27 2.10 31.18
CA LYS A 186 -11.69 1.14 30.23
C LYS A 186 -10.70 1.82 29.29
N PHE A 187 -9.65 1.08 28.91
CA PHE A 187 -8.61 1.54 27.99
C PHE A 187 -8.32 0.49 26.92
N PHE A 188 -7.96 0.96 25.73
CA PHE A 188 -7.33 0.11 24.72
C PHE A 188 -5.99 -0.35 25.25
N LYS A 189 -5.68 -1.64 25.07
CA LYS A 189 -4.38 -2.21 25.43
C LYS A 189 -3.90 -3.08 24.28
N PRO A 190 -2.61 -3.05 23.90
CA PRO A 190 -2.10 -4.00 22.93
C PRO A 190 -2.34 -5.44 23.39
N HIS A 191 -2.73 -6.32 22.48
CA HIS A 191 -2.94 -7.72 22.77
C HIS A 191 -1.61 -8.41 23.15
N CYS A 192 -1.65 -9.45 23.98
CA CYS A 192 -0.43 -10.14 24.44
C CYS A 192 0.47 -10.60 23.27
N VAL A 193 -0.13 -11.21 22.25
CA VAL A 193 0.54 -11.62 20.99
C VAL A 193 1.23 -10.46 20.27
N GLN A 194 0.66 -9.25 20.28
CA GLN A 194 1.27 -8.08 19.66
C GLN A 194 2.55 -7.68 20.41
N ILE A 195 2.48 -7.63 21.74
CA ILE A 195 3.65 -7.32 22.59
C ILE A 195 4.72 -8.42 22.46
N LEU A 196 4.34 -9.70 22.46
CA LEU A 196 5.26 -10.80 22.21
C LEU A 196 5.96 -10.64 20.85
N CYS A 197 5.23 -10.26 19.81
CA CYS A 197 5.81 -10.00 18.49
C CYS A 197 6.82 -8.85 18.53
N VAL A 198 6.50 -7.75 19.22
CA VAL A 198 7.44 -6.61 19.41
C VAL A 198 8.70 -7.06 20.13
N LEU A 199 8.59 -7.79 21.24
CA LEU A 199 9.73 -8.30 22.01
C LEU A 199 10.61 -9.25 21.16
N LYS A 200 9.99 -10.13 20.36
CA LYS A 200 10.71 -11.03 19.43
C LYS A 200 11.46 -10.26 18.35
N LEU A 201 10.80 -9.29 17.70
CA LEU A 201 11.41 -8.50 16.63
C LEU A 201 12.55 -7.61 17.15
N LEU A 202 12.46 -7.11 18.38
CA LEU A 202 13.52 -6.35 19.04
C LEU A 202 14.63 -7.23 19.64
N GLY A 203 14.52 -8.56 19.50
CA GLY A 203 15.58 -9.50 19.86
C GLY A 203 15.84 -9.63 21.37
N VAL A 204 14.79 -9.54 22.19
CA VAL A 204 14.83 -9.76 23.66
C VAL A 204 15.43 -11.11 24.02
N ASP A 205 15.10 -12.12 23.20
CA ASP A 205 15.59 -13.48 23.32
C ASP A 205 16.93 -13.73 22.61
N ALA A 206 17.51 -12.71 21.97
CA ALA A 206 18.79 -12.85 21.30
C ALA A 206 19.93 -12.66 22.30
N GLY A 207 20.79 -13.68 22.44
CA GLY A 207 22.01 -13.63 23.25
C GLY A 207 23.14 -12.77 22.68
N THR A 208 22.87 -11.95 21.67
CA THR A 208 23.84 -11.06 21.01
C THR A 208 23.56 -9.59 21.34
N THR A 209 24.57 -8.73 21.24
CA THR A 209 24.40 -7.28 21.27
C THR A 209 23.71 -6.79 19.99
N GLY A 210 22.94 -5.70 20.09
CA GLY A 210 22.15 -5.17 18.99
C GLY A 210 20.81 -5.87 18.79
N VAL A 211 20.09 -5.39 17.78
CA VAL A 211 18.85 -6.00 17.30
C VAL A 211 19.16 -6.83 16.06
N PRO A 212 18.84 -8.14 16.04
CA PRO A 212 19.04 -8.95 14.85
C PRO A 212 17.99 -8.59 13.79
N LYS A 213 18.35 -8.74 12.51
CA LYS A 213 17.37 -8.65 11.42
C LYS A 213 16.36 -9.78 11.54
N HIS A 214 15.06 -9.46 11.49
CA HIS A 214 14.01 -10.39 11.87
C HIS A 214 12.70 -10.06 11.15
N LEU A 215 12.04 -11.08 10.59
CA LEU A 215 10.68 -10.96 10.04
C LEU A 215 9.68 -11.78 10.87
N ALA A 216 8.47 -11.26 11.08
CA ALA A 216 7.41 -11.96 11.77
C ALA A 216 6.18 -12.20 10.87
N GLN A 217 5.59 -13.39 10.97
CA GLN A 217 4.28 -13.66 10.37
C GLN A 217 3.20 -13.27 11.37
N VAL A 218 2.44 -12.24 11.03
CA VAL A 218 1.27 -11.78 11.79
C VAL A 218 0.08 -11.85 10.84
N LEU A 219 -0.95 -12.62 11.19
CA LEU A 219 -2.09 -12.80 10.28
C LEU A 219 -2.91 -11.51 10.11
N THR A 220 -3.69 -11.45 9.04
CA THR A 220 -4.54 -10.31 8.72
C THR A 220 -5.53 -10.01 9.85
N GLY A 221 -5.70 -8.73 10.17
CA GLY A 221 -6.62 -8.28 11.23
C GLY A 221 -6.07 -8.39 12.65
N GLN A 222 -4.79 -8.75 12.83
CA GLN A 222 -4.17 -8.85 14.15
C GLN A 222 -3.38 -7.62 14.61
N GLY A 223 -3.43 -6.51 13.86
CA GLY A 223 -2.81 -5.24 14.24
C GLY A 223 -1.31 -5.13 13.90
N LYS A 224 -0.93 -5.54 12.68
CA LYS A 224 0.42 -5.31 12.11
C LYS A 224 0.86 -3.85 12.24
N SER A 225 -0.03 -2.92 11.88
CA SER A 225 0.24 -1.48 11.94
C SER A 225 0.60 -1.02 13.36
N LEU A 226 -0.11 -1.52 14.39
CA LEU A 226 0.21 -1.23 15.79
C LEU A 226 1.57 -1.82 16.20
N ILE A 227 1.87 -3.08 15.81
CA ILE A 227 3.17 -3.71 16.09
C ILE A 227 4.32 -2.88 15.50
N LEU A 228 4.20 -2.48 14.23
CA LEU A 228 5.19 -1.64 13.56
C LEU A 228 5.31 -0.27 14.23
N ALA A 229 4.19 0.33 14.65
CA ALA A 229 4.20 1.63 15.29
C ALA A 229 4.90 1.61 16.66
N LEU A 230 4.66 0.59 17.47
CA LEU A 230 5.34 0.39 18.76
C LEU A 230 6.84 0.15 18.57
N ILE A 231 7.24 -0.68 17.60
CA ILE A 231 8.64 -0.91 17.26
C ILE A 231 9.32 0.39 16.81
N ALA A 232 8.67 1.14 15.92
CA ALA A 232 9.20 2.41 15.41
C ALA A 232 9.44 3.41 16.55
N ALA A 233 8.47 3.55 17.46
CA ALA A 233 8.59 4.43 18.62
C ALA A 233 9.74 4.01 19.55
N VAL A 234 9.87 2.73 19.87
CA VAL A 234 10.95 2.22 20.74
C VAL A 234 12.33 2.43 20.08
N LEU A 235 12.46 2.11 18.79
CA LEU A 235 13.71 2.32 18.05
C LEU A 235 14.07 3.80 17.95
N ALA A 236 13.10 4.67 17.70
CA ALA A 236 13.30 6.11 17.66
C ALA A 236 13.74 6.69 19.01
N LEU A 237 13.09 6.27 20.11
CA LEU A 237 13.47 6.66 21.48
C LEU A 237 14.86 6.17 21.88
N THR A 238 15.35 5.11 21.23
CA THR A 238 16.70 4.56 21.44
C THR A 238 17.70 5.02 20.38
N GLY A 239 17.38 6.12 19.68
CA GLY A 239 18.31 6.83 18.81
C GLY A 239 18.39 6.34 17.37
N HIS A 240 17.44 5.54 16.88
CA HIS A 240 17.39 5.10 15.49
C HIS A 240 16.58 6.05 14.60
N TYR A 241 16.93 6.08 13.32
CA TYR A 241 16.11 6.70 12.27
C TYR A 241 15.29 5.62 11.59
N VAL A 242 13.97 5.68 11.70
CA VAL A 242 13.08 4.59 11.29
C VAL A 242 12.38 4.96 9.98
N GLN A 243 12.63 4.17 8.93
CA GLN A 243 11.87 4.20 7.69
C GLN A 243 10.87 3.05 7.69
N ILE A 244 9.58 3.36 7.63
CA ILE A 244 8.51 2.37 7.44
C ILE A 244 8.21 2.30 5.93
N GLY A 245 8.48 1.13 5.35
CA GLY A 245 8.28 0.85 3.93
C GLY A 245 6.91 0.25 3.69
N CYS A 246 6.04 1.02 3.04
CA CYS A 246 4.72 0.59 2.58
C CYS A 246 4.75 0.32 1.07
N TYR A 247 3.75 -0.38 0.55
CA TYR A 247 3.67 -0.67 -0.89
C TYR A 247 2.75 0.27 -1.69
N ASN A 248 1.97 1.13 -1.03
CA ASN A 248 1.12 2.12 -1.70
C ASN A 248 0.92 3.39 -0.85
N GLU A 249 0.54 4.49 -1.50
CA GLU A 249 0.31 5.77 -0.82
C GLU A 249 -0.86 5.75 0.18
N TYR A 250 -1.88 4.93 -0.09
CA TYR A 250 -3.04 4.83 0.79
C TYR A 250 -2.64 4.41 2.21
N LEU A 251 -1.76 3.40 2.33
CA LEU A 251 -1.26 2.92 3.62
C LEU A 251 -0.33 3.92 4.30
N VAL A 252 0.50 4.62 3.52
CA VAL A 252 1.34 5.70 4.03
C VAL A 252 0.47 6.79 4.69
N LYS A 253 -0.60 7.21 4.00
CA LYS A 253 -1.53 8.24 4.51
C LYS A 253 -2.36 7.72 5.69
N ARG A 254 -2.86 6.49 5.60
CA ARG A 254 -3.69 5.86 6.64
C ARG A 254 -2.90 5.66 7.94
N ASP A 255 -1.84 4.85 7.90
CA ASP A 255 -1.08 4.47 9.09
C ASP A 255 -0.22 5.63 9.59
N GLY A 256 0.45 6.34 8.67
CA GLY A 256 1.25 7.52 9.02
C GLY A 256 0.40 8.60 9.69
N GLY A 257 -0.81 8.85 9.17
CA GLY A 257 -1.76 9.76 9.80
C GLY A 257 -2.28 9.24 11.15
N GLU A 258 -2.63 7.96 11.24
CA GLU A 258 -3.16 7.32 12.47
C GLU A 258 -2.21 7.46 13.65
N PHE A 259 -0.91 7.20 13.43
CA PHE A 259 0.10 7.23 14.50
C PHE A 259 0.83 8.58 14.64
N GLU A 260 0.49 9.59 13.82
CA GLU A 260 1.17 10.90 13.84
C GLU A 260 1.13 11.55 15.23
N GLU A 261 -0.06 11.62 15.85
CA GLU A 261 -0.25 12.19 17.18
C GLU A 261 0.47 11.38 18.25
N PHE A 262 0.46 10.05 18.13
CA PHE A 262 1.20 9.15 19.00
C PHE A 262 2.71 9.42 18.98
N TYR A 263 3.30 9.61 17.79
CA TYR A 263 4.72 9.96 17.67
C TYR A 263 5.02 11.38 18.16
N LYS A 264 4.08 12.32 17.99
CA LYS A 264 4.20 13.70 18.50
C LYS A 264 4.24 13.71 20.02
N LEU A 265 3.36 12.95 20.67
CA LEU A 265 3.33 12.80 22.13
C LEU A 265 4.64 12.24 22.69
N LEU A 266 5.29 11.34 21.95
CA LEU A 266 6.59 10.77 22.29
C LEU A 266 7.79 11.65 21.89
N GLY A 267 7.58 12.73 21.13
CA GLY A 267 8.64 13.61 20.65
C GLY A 267 9.59 12.96 19.62
N VAL A 268 9.09 11.99 18.84
CA VAL A 268 9.90 11.20 17.88
C VAL A 268 9.45 11.32 16.43
N SER A 269 8.48 12.17 16.12
CA SER A 269 7.94 12.32 14.75
C SER A 269 9.01 12.66 13.70
N ASP A 270 10.03 13.43 14.05
CA ASP A 270 11.07 13.86 13.09
C ASP A 270 12.02 12.75 12.65
N VAL A 271 12.04 11.61 13.36
CA VAL A 271 12.94 10.49 13.07
C VAL A 271 12.23 9.25 12.55
N ILE A 272 10.90 9.28 12.43
CA ILE A 272 10.07 8.21 11.87
C ILE A 272 9.45 8.69 10.58
N LYS A 273 9.70 7.99 9.47
CA LYS A 273 9.18 8.34 8.15
C LYS A 273 8.42 7.17 7.55
N TYR A 274 7.18 7.40 7.14
CA TYR A 274 6.45 6.49 6.27
C TYR A 274 6.74 6.84 4.81
N GLY A 275 6.85 5.83 3.96
CA GLY A 275 7.02 6.03 2.52
C GLY A 275 6.81 4.76 1.75
N THR A 276 6.47 4.90 0.48
CA THR A 276 6.43 3.79 -0.47
C THR A 276 7.85 3.32 -0.83
N PHE A 277 7.98 2.12 -1.41
CA PHE A 277 9.26 1.70 -1.98
C PHE A 277 9.76 2.66 -3.07
N GLU A 278 8.86 3.30 -3.81
CA GLU A 278 9.19 4.35 -4.77
C GLU A 278 9.69 5.63 -4.08
N ASP A 279 9.05 6.06 -2.98
CA ASP A 279 9.53 7.19 -2.18
C ASP A 279 10.95 6.92 -1.65
N MET A 280 11.21 5.68 -1.22
CA MET A 280 12.55 5.26 -0.80
C MET A 280 13.55 5.33 -1.95
N ALA A 281 13.18 4.85 -3.14
CA ALA A 281 14.02 4.91 -4.34
C ALA A 281 14.34 6.35 -4.75
N ASN A 282 13.31 7.20 -4.84
CA ASN A 282 13.40 8.64 -5.10
C ASN A 282 14.38 9.32 -4.14
N ALA A 283 14.21 9.01 -2.86
CA ALA A 283 15.00 9.62 -1.82
C ALA A 283 16.48 9.23 -1.97
N VAL A 284 16.81 7.96 -2.23
CA VAL A 284 18.21 7.49 -2.40
C VAL A 284 18.98 8.27 -3.46
N VAL A 285 18.32 8.76 -4.50
CA VAL A 285 18.96 9.50 -5.62
C VAL A 285 18.76 11.00 -5.59
N ALA A 286 18.04 11.55 -4.62
CA ALA A 286 17.73 12.98 -4.55
C ALA A 286 18.98 13.82 -4.22
N PRO A 287 19.47 14.70 -5.12
CA PRO A 287 20.59 15.62 -4.85
C PRO A 287 20.29 16.63 -3.73
N GLU A 288 21.35 17.20 -3.14
CA GLU A 288 21.28 18.35 -2.25
C GLU A 288 21.82 19.61 -2.97
N VAL A 289 20.96 20.61 -3.19
CA VAL A 289 21.30 21.90 -3.81
C VAL A 289 20.99 22.99 -2.80
N ASP A 290 21.99 23.83 -2.47
CA ASP A 290 21.84 24.93 -1.50
C ASP A 290 21.28 24.52 -0.13
N GLY A 291 21.67 23.33 0.35
CA GLY A 291 21.21 22.79 1.63
C GLY A 291 19.77 22.28 1.61
N LYS A 292 19.11 22.28 0.44
CA LYS A 292 17.77 21.71 0.23
C LYS A 292 17.87 20.49 -0.67
N ARG A 293 17.05 19.49 -0.40
CA ARG A 293 16.93 18.33 -1.28
C ARG A 293 16.04 18.68 -2.47
N MET A 294 16.49 18.28 -3.64
CA MET A 294 15.77 18.44 -4.89
C MET A 294 15.54 17.06 -5.49
N GLU A 295 14.38 16.84 -6.14
CA GLU A 295 14.16 15.60 -6.87
C GLU A 295 15.14 15.48 -8.03
N LEU A 296 15.62 14.26 -8.33
CA LEU A 296 16.57 14.03 -9.41
C LEU A 296 16.02 14.52 -10.76
N ARG A 297 14.71 14.37 -11.01
CA ARG A 297 14.07 14.83 -12.26
C ARG A 297 14.13 16.35 -12.42
N THR A 298 13.89 17.09 -11.34
CA THR A 298 13.95 18.55 -11.29
C THR A 298 15.39 19.01 -11.45
N PHE A 299 16.32 18.32 -10.78
CA PHE A 299 17.74 18.61 -10.92
C PHE A 299 18.24 18.44 -12.37
N VAL A 300 17.87 17.34 -13.03
CA VAL A 300 18.23 17.11 -14.44
C VAL A 300 17.58 18.15 -15.35
N GLN A 301 16.34 18.54 -15.06
CA GLN A 301 15.65 19.61 -15.79
C GLN A 301 16.41 20.94 -15.67
N ASP A 302 16.75 21.34 -14.45
CA ASP A 302 17.47 22.56 -14.16
C ASP A 302 18.88 22.53 -14.76
N MET A 303 19.57 21.39 -14.74
CA MET A 303 20.88 21.24 -15.37
C MET A 303 20.80 21.51 -16.89
N ILE A 304 19.77 21.00 -17.57
CA ILE A 304 19.62 21.17 -19.01
C ILE A 304 19.11 22.58 -19.35
N LEU A 305 18.14 23.12 -18.60
CA LEU A 305 17.53 24.43 -18.89
C LEU A 305 18.36 25.61 -18.38
N SER A 306 18.88 25.56 -17.15
CA SER A 306 19.44 26.74 -16.48
C SER A 306 20.57 27.38 -17.30
N TYR A 307 20.41 28.67 -17.58
CA TYR A 307 21.40 29.53 -18.21
C TYR A 307 22.58 29.80 -17.25
N GLY A 308 23.42 28.79 -17.02
CA GLY A 308 24.75 28.94 -16.42
C GLY A 308 24.87 29.49 -14.98
N GLY A 309 23.77 29.69 -14.24
CA GLY A 309 23.78 30.42 -12.97
C GLY A 309 23.46 29.64 -11.68
N GLY A 310 23.26 28.33 -11.75
CA GLY A 310 22.88 27.53 -10.57
C GLY A 310 24.05 27.23 -9.64
N SER A 311 23.81 27.27 -8.33
CA SER A 311 24.76 26.82 -7.30
C SER A 311 25.20 25.37 -7.55
N ARG A 312 26.48 25.07 -7.33
CA ARG A 312 27.00 23.71 -7.53
C ARG A 312 26.27 22.73 -6.60
N PRO A 313 25.69 21.65 -7.15
CA PRO A 313 25.03 20.64 -6.34
C PRO A 313 26.07 19.96 -5.43
N LYS A 314 25.66 19.68 -4.19
CA LYS A 314 26.49 18.96 -3.22
C LYS A 314 26.09 17.50 -3.23
N LYS A 315 27.08 16.64 -2.94
CA LYS A 315 26.86 15.21 -2.74
C LYS A 315 25.71 14.99 -1.75
N PRO A 316 24.68 14.21 -2.09
CA PRO A 316 23.60 13.94 -1.17
C PRO A 316 24.17 13.24 0.06
N LYS A 317 23.86 13.76 1.26
CA LYS A 317 24.18 13.06 2.50
C LYS A 317 23.54 11.67 2.45
N PRO A 318 24.26 10.60 2.89
CA PRO A 318 23.71 9.25 2.93
C PRO A 318 22.36 9.29 3.63
N GLN A 319 21.30 8.89 2.92
CA GLN A 319 19.96 8.84 3.50
C GLN A 319 19.90 7.86 4.66
N VAL A 320 20.56 6.72 4.44
CA VAL A 320 20.65 5.65 5.38
C VAL A 320 21.90 5.89 6.21
N ARG A 321 21.66 6.18 7.48
CA ARG A 321 22.70 6.38 8.50
C ARG A 321 23.07 5.03 9.11
N ALA A 322 24.17 4.98 9.86
CA ALA A 322 24.59 3.77 10.56
C ALA A 322 23.53 3.22 11.54
N ASN A 323 22.67 4.10 12.06
CA ASN A 323 21.54 3.79 12.95
C ASN A 323 20.17 3.86 12.26
N SER A 324 20.13 3.75 10.93
CA SER A 324 18.86 3.69 10.19
C SER A 324 18.27 2.28 10.20
N VAL A 325 16.95 2.21 10.32
CA VAL A 325 16.19 0.96 10.36
C VAL A 325 15.14 1.00 9.28
N LEU A 326 15.01 -0.10 8.54
CA LEU A 326 13.88 -0.34 7.64
C LEU A 326 12.88 -1.27 8.32
N LEU A 327 11.66 -0.78 8.52
CA LEU A 327 10.51 -1.56 8.95
C LEU A 327 9.62 -1.84 7.73
N MET A 328 9.62 -3.07 7.24
CA MET A 328 8.85 -3.46 6.06
C MET A 328 7.45 -3.93 6.46
N ASP A 329 6.42 -3.24 5.96
CA ASP A 329 5.04 -3.72 6.03
C ASP A 329 4.72 -4.60 4.82
N GLU A 330 4.00 -5.69 5.06
CA GLU A 330 3.69 -6.75 4.09
C GLU A 330 4.91 -7.14 3.23
N VAL A 331 5.97 -7.61 3.89
CA VAL A 331 7.26 -7.98 3.29
C VAL A 331 7.13 -8.83 2.01
N ASP A 332 6.13 -9.70 1.94
CA ASP A 332 5.86 -10.58 0.81
C ASP A 332 5.58 -9.84 -0.51
N VAL A 333 5.24 -8.56 -0.41
CA VAL A 333 4.76 -7.71 -1.51
C VAL A 333 5.91 -7.06 -2.21
N PHE A 334 6.93 -6.72 -1.42
CA PHE A 334 8.21 -6.34 -1.97
C PHE A 334 8.72 -7.41 -2.95
N PHE A 335 8.45 -8.70 -2.69
CA PHE A 335 8.84 -9.79 -3.59
C PHE A 335 7.98 -9.98 -4.84
N THR A 336 6.93 -9.18 -5.03
CA THR A 336 6.14 -9.22 -6.27
C THR A 336 6.94 -8.67 -7.45
N LYS A 337 6.56 -9.04 -8.68
CA LYS A 337 7.16 -8.58 -9.95
C LYS A 337 7.14 -7.06 -10.13
N GLU A 338 6.35 -6.34 -9.34
CA GLU A 338 6.32 -4.88 -9.34
C GLU A 338 7.62 -4.28 -8.81
N TYR A 339 8.20 -4.89 -7.76
CA TYR A 339 9.35 -4.38 -7.05
C TYR A 339 10.55 -5.33 -7.18
N TYR A 340 10.50 -6.54 -6.61
CA TYR A 340 11.65 -7.44 -6.61
C TYR A 340 11.95 -7.97 -8.01
N GLY A 341 13.21 -7.80 -8.42
CA GLY A 341 13.63 -8.03 -9.80
C GLY A 341 13.23 -6.92 -10.75
N ASN A 342 12.62 -5.82 -10.29
CA ASN A 342 12.27 -4.66 -11.09
C ASN A 342 13.16 -3.42 -10.80
N VAL A 343 12.98 -2.36 -11.58
CA VAL A 343 13.73 -1.09 -11.45
C VAL A 343 12.81 0.12 -11.30
N TYR A 344 13.31 1.11 -10.55
CA TYR A 344 12.79 2.46 -10.52
C TYR A 344 13.56 3.32 -11.53
N CYS A 345 12.86 3.91 -12.50
CA CYS A 345 13.45 4.72 -13.57
C CYS A 345 12.89 6.16 -13.50
N PRO A 346 13.53 7.09 -12.78
CA PRO A 346 13.12 8.49 -12.79
C PRO A 346 13.33 9.11 -14.18
N ALA A 347 12.40 9.96 -14.61
CA ALA A 347 12.47 10.67 -15.89
C ALA A 347 12.07 12.15 -15.72
N SER A 348 12.75 13.03 -16.44
CA SER A 348 12.49 14.46 -16.46
C SER A 348 11.74 14.84 -17.74
N PHE A 349 10.67 15.65 -17.60
CA PHE A 349 9.90 16.19 -18.71
C PHE A 349 10.34 17.63 -18.97
N LEU A 350 11.23 17.77 -19.94
CA LEU A 350 11.84 19.04 -20.27
C LEU A 350 10.93 19.83 -21.20
N TYR A 351 10.18 20.81 -20.69
CA TYR A 351 9.45 21.73 -21.56
C TYR A 351 10.43 22.56 -22.41
N VAL A 352 10.25 22.52 -23.72
CA VAL A 352 11.09 23.28 -24.67
C VAL A 352 10.18 24.18 -25.53
N PRO A 353 10.40 25.50 -25.54
CA PRO A 353 9.64 26.42 -26.39
C PRO A 353 9.65 25.98 -27.86
N GLY A 354 8.48 25.98 -28.51
CA GLY A 354 8.33 25.54 -29.90
C GLY A 354 8.29 24.03 -30.14
N LEU A 355 8.63 23.19 -29.15
CA LEU A 355 8.58 21.74 -29.31
C LEU A 355 7.15 21.22 -29.53
N ALA A 356 6.16 21.91 -28.97
CA ALA A 356 4.75 21.63 -29.19
C ALA A 356 4.39 21.74 -30.69
N GLU A 357 4.81 22.80 -31.37
CA GLU A 357 4.61 22.98 -32.82
C GLU A 357 5.33 21.90 -33.63
N ILE A 358 6.56 21.56 -33.22
CA ILE A 358 7.36 20.51 -33.85
C ILE A 358 6.65 19.16 -33.77
N GLN A 359 6.13 18.79 -32.59
CA GLN A 359 5.44 17.51 -32.39
C GLN A 359 4.13 17.43 -33.17
N VAL A 360 3.35 18.52 -33.21
CA VAL A 360 2.17 18.62 -34.09
C VAL A 360 2.58 18.49 -35.56
N ARG A 361 3.69 19.11 -35.96
CA ARG A 361 4.18 19.03 -37.34
C ARG A 361 4.64 17.62 -37.70
N ILE A 362 5.31 16.91 -36.79
CA ILE A 362 5.68 15.49 -36.98
C ILE A 362 4.43 14.67 -37.26
N TRP A 363 3.39 14.83 -36.43
CA TRP A 363 2.13 14.12 -36.63
C TRP A 363 1.49 14.45 -37.98
N ASN A 364 1.52 15.71 -38.42
CA ASN A 364 0.97 16.09 -39.73
C ASN A 364 1.75 15.51 -40.92
N GLU A 365 3.09 15.46 -40.87
CA GLU A 365 3.88 14.83 -41.92
C GLU A 365 3.61 13.32 -42.00
N VAL A 366 3.43 12.67 -40.86
CA VAL A 366 3.12 11.24 -40.80
C VAL A 366 1.65 10.99 -41.19
N HIS A 367 0.70 11.51 -40.44
CA HIS A 367 -0.72 11.20 -40.61
C HIS A 367 -1.33 11.82 -41.88
N ALA A 368 -1.12 13.10 -42.14
CA ALA A 368 -1.80 13.79 -43.25
C ALA A 368 -1.07 13.67 -44.60
N ARG A 369 0.26 13.53 -44.59
CA ARG A 369 1.09 13.42 -45.81
C ARG A 369 1.60 12.00 -46.06
N ASP A 370 1.15 11.04 -45.26
CA ASP A 370 1.47 9.61 -45.38
C ASP A 370 2.98 9.31 -45.41
N LEU A 371 3.79 10.12 -44.72
CA LEU A 371 5.23 9.91 -44.70
C LEU A 371 5.58 8.79 -43.71
N ARG A 372 6.19 7.71 -44.20
CA ARG A 372 6.51 6.48 -43.44
C ARG A 372 8.01 6.23 -43.26
N ASP A 373 8.82 7.26 -43.47
CA ASP A 373 10.28 7.18 -43.41
C ASP A 373 10.82 8.20 -42.40
N THR A 374 11.51 7.70 -41.37
CA THR A 374 12.04 8.51 -40.26
C THR A 374 13.00 9.59 -40.74
N HIS A 375 13.89 9.30 -41.69
CA HIS A 375 14.84 10.28 -42.22
C HIS A 375 14.14 11.39 -43.01
N LYS A 376 13.12 11.05 -43.80
CA LYS A 376 12.33 12.04 -44.53
C LYS A 376 11.51 12.92 -43.60
N VAL A 377 10.88 12.34 -42.56
CA VAL A 377 10.15 13.10 -41.53
C VAL A 377 11.09 14.07 -40.83
N THR A 378 12.21 13.57 -40.31
CA THR A 378 13.19 14.42 -39.59
C THR A 378 13.77 15.53 -40.47
N ALA A 379 14.06 15.26 -41.74
CA ALA A 379 14.48 16.29 -42.69
C ALA A 379 13.40 17.34 -42.96
N ALA A 380 12.13 16.94 -43.07
CA ALA A 380 11.01 17.86 -43.24
C ALA A 380 10.85 18.79 -42.03
N ILE A 381 11.01 18.25 -40.82
CA ILE A 381 10.98 19.04 -39.58
C ILE A 381 12.15 20.01 -39.50
N GLN A 382 13.38 19.58 -39.83
CA GLN A 382 14.53 20.48 -39.84
C GLN A 382 14.35 21.64 -40.82
N ARG A 383 13.72 21.41 -41.99
CA ARG A 383 13.34 22.50 -42.90
C ARG A 383 12.29 23.42 -42.28
N PHE A 384 11.23 22.86 -41.68
CA PHE A 384 10.16 23.61 -41.03
C PHE A 384 10.67 24.57 -39.95
N ILE A 385 11.60 24.11 -39.09
CA ILE A 385 12.23 24.94 -38.04
C ILE A 385 12.93 26.18 -38.62
N GLY A 386 13.42 26.12 -39.87
CA GLY A 386 14.03 27.26 -40.57
C GLY A 386 13.03 28.23 -41.20
N THR A 387 11.74 27.90 -41.26
CA THR A 387 10.71 28.71 -41.93
C THR A 387 10.07 29.75 -40.99
N PRO A 388 9.47 30.82 -41.54
CA PRO A 388 8.66 31.76 -40.75
C PRO A 388 7.38 31.15 -40.15
N LEU A 389 6.97 29.96 -40.60
CA LEU A 389 5.78 29.26 -40.09
C LEU A 389 6.01 28.66 -38.69
N PHE A 390 7.27 28.55 -38.25
CA PHE A 390 7.62 28.12 -36.91
C PHE A 390 7.66 29.34 -35.98
N THR A 391 6.66 29.48 -35.11
CA THR A 391 6.42 30.74 -34.40
C THR A 391 7.40 30.99 -33.26
N GLU A 392 7.81 29.93 -32.57
CA GLU A 392 8.76 29.96 -31.43
C GLU A 392 10.24 29.91 -31.84
N ARG A 393 10.58 30.33 -33.07
CA ARG A 393 11.92 30.18 -33.67
C ARG A 393 13.04 30.76 -32.82
N ALA A 394 12.84 31.94 -32.21
CA ALA A 394 13.87 32.60 -31.41
C ALA A 394 14.16 31.82 -30.12
N ASN A 395 13.12 31.50 -29.35
CA ASN A 395 13.22 30.76 -28.08
C ASN A 395 13.77 29.34 -28.28
N PHE A 396 13.34 28.65 -29.35
CA PHE A 396 13.87 27.33 -29.69
C PHE A 396 15.35 27.38 -30.11
N ALA A 397 15.77 28.43 -30.84
CA ALA A 397 17.16 28.61 -31.22
C ALA A 397 18.06 28.87 -30.00
N GLU A 398 17.57 29.59 -28.99
CA GLU A 398 18.27 29.81 -27.72
C GLU A 398 18.55 28.49 -26.99
N PHE A 399 17.55 27.61 -26.87
CA PHE A 399 17.73 26.26 -26.34
C PHE A 399 18.72 25.44 -27.19
N ARG A 400 18.49 25.36 -28.51
CA ARG A 400 19.25 24.48 -29.41
C ARG A 400 20.72 24.85 -29.49
N ASN A 401 21.05 26.14 -29.45
CA ASN A 401 22.41 26.64 -29.62
C ASN A 401 23.17 26.80 -28.30
N LYS A 402 22.61 26.33 -27.18
CA LYS A 402 23.29 26.34 -25.89
C LYS A 402 24.61 25.55 -25.99
N ALA A 403 25.72 26.27 -25.79
CA ALA A 403 27.06 25.75 -26.04
C ALA A 403 27.58 24.84 -24.92
N THR A 404 27.05 24.99 -23.69
CA THR A 404 27.52 24.23 -22.53
C THR A 404 27.07 22.77 -22.65
N PRO A 405 28.00 21.81 -22.82
CA PRO A 405 27.64 20.41 -22.82
C PRO A 405 27.27 19.97 -21.40
N PHE A 406 26.49 18.91 -21.31
CA PHE A 406 26.13 18.24 -20.05
C PHE A 406 26.16 16.74 -20.27
N ASP A 407 26.42 16.01 -19.20
CA ASP A 407 26.43 14.55 -19.25
C ASP A 407 25.08 14.00 -18.82
N LEU A 408 24.65 12.95 -19.51
CA LEU A 408 23.46 12.18 -19.18
C LEU A 408 23.81 10.71 -19.05
N LEU A 409 23.05 10.01 -18.21
CA LEU A 409 23.10 8.57 -18.12
C LEU A 409 22.04 7.98 -19.08
N ILE A 410 22.49 7.44 -20.20
CA ILE A 410 21.62 6.82 -21.20
C ILE A 410 21.71 5.29 -21.12
N TYR A 411 20.67 4.60 -21.57
CA TYR A 411 20.70 3.15 -21.75
C TYR A 411 21.04 2.83 -23.20
N ASP A 412 22.14 2.13 -23.46
CA ASP A 412 22.63 1.85 -24.83
C ASP A 412 22.01 0.57 -25.46
N GLY A 413 21.05 -0.05 -24.79
CA GLY A 413 20.48 -1.34 -25.16
C GLY A 413 20.98 -2.49 -24.29
N THR A 414 22.17 -2.35 -23.68
CA THR A 414 22.81 -3.39 -22.85
C THR A 414 23.11 -2.94 -21.42
N LYS A 415 23.49 -1.67 -21.24
CA LYS A 415 23.85 -1.10 -19.94
C LYS A 415 23.63 0.41 -19.94
N HIS A 416 23.64 0.99 -18.75
CA HIS A 416 23.75 2.43 -18.62
C HIS A 416 25.17 2.93 -18.92
N VAL A 417 25.28 3.99 -19.73
CA VAL A 417 26.54 4.65 -20.08
C VAL A 417 26.41 6.16 -19.92
N ARG A 418 27.48 6.80 -19.43
CA ARG A 418 27.59 8.26 -19.38
C ARG A 418 27.94 8.76 -20.78
N ARG A 419 27.15 9.69 -21.32
CA ARG A 419 27.40 10.34 -22.61
C ARG A 419 27.23 11.84 -22.48
N SER A 420 28.14 12.58 -23.10
CA SER A 420 28.07 14.04 -23.17
C SER A 420 27.17 14.47 -24.33
N TYR A 421 26.34 15.47 -24.08
CA TYR A 421 25.38 16.02 -25.02
C TYR A 421 25.45 17.55 -25.05
N THR A 422 25.34 18.11 -26.24
CA THR A 422 24.79 19.46 -26.43
C THR A 422 23.26 19.41 -26.55
N CYS A 423 22.57 20.53 -26.31
CA CYS A 423 21.12 20.62 -26.51
C CYS A 423 20.70 20.26 -27.94
N LYS A 424 21.54 20.58 -28.93
CA LYS A 424 21.33 20.21 -30.33
C LYS A 424 21.37 18.70 -30.55
N GLU A 425 22.39 18.02 -30.06
CA GLU A 425 22.53 16.56 -30.19
C GLU A 425 21.40 15.82 -29.47
N LEU A 426 21.05 16.28 -28.26
CA LEU A 426 19.92 15.74 -27.50
C LEU A 426 18.62 15.87 -28.29
N PHE A 427 18.34 17.05 -28.85
CA PHE A 427 17.17 17.28 -29.67
C PHE A 427 17.16 16.41 -30.94
N ASP A 428 18.28 16.34 -31.66
CA ASP A 428 18.37 15.59 -32.92
C ASP A 428 18.13 14.08 -32.67
N GLU A 429 18.61 13.52 -31.55
CA GLU A 429 18.34 12.14 -31.15
C GLU A 429 16.84 11.93 -30.83
N HIS A 430 16.25 12.80 -30.01
CA HIS A 430 14.82 12.73 -29.72
C HIS A 430 13.94 12.96 -30.94
N LEU A 431 14.36 13.76 -31.90
CA LEU A 431 13.63 13.99 -33.15
C LEU A 431 13.50 12.69 -33.96
N GLN A 432 14.56 11.87 -34.00
CA GLN A 432 14.51 10.54 -34.61
C GLN A 432 13.52 9.63 -33.87
N THR A 433 13.58 9.58 -32.53
CA THR A 433 12.64 8.78 -31.73
C THR A 433 11.19 9.23 -31.91
N MET A 434 10.92 10.54 -31.89
CA MET A 434 9.59 11.08 -32.10
C MET A 434 9.04 10.73 -33.48
N ALA A 435 9.85 10.85 -34.54
CA ALA A 435 9.45 10.48 -35.89
C ALA A 435 9.16 8.98 -36.01
N SER A 436 10.02 8.12 -35.45
CA SER A 436 9.82 6.67 -35.43
C SER A 436 8.53 6.28 -34.71
N ASN A 437 8.32 6.82 -33.50
CA ASN A 437 7.12 6.53 -32.71
C ASN A 437 5.85 7.04 -33.38
N ALA A 438 5.88 8.22 -34.03
CA ALA A 438 4.73 8.72 -34.78
C ALA A 438 4.33 7.77 -35.92
N ILE A 439 5.32 7.27 -36.68
CA ILE A 439 5.10 6.29 -37.76
C ILE A 439 4.54 4.99 -37.19
N GLU A 440 5.08 4.49 -36.08
CA GLU A 440 4.58 3.27 -35.45
C GLU A 440 3.14 3.44 -34.94
N VAL A 441 2.82 4.56 -34.28
CA VAL A 441 1.45 4.85 -33.83
C VAL A 441 0.47 4.87 -35.01
N GLU A 442 0.89 5.40 -36.14
CA GLU A 442 0.04 5.46 -37.33
C GLU A 442 -0.13 4.10 -38.02
N THR A 443 0.92 3.29 -38.06
CA THR A 443 0.95 2.01 -38.81
C THR A 443 0.49 0.80 -37.98
N ASN A 444 0.80 0.77 -36.68
CA ASN A 444 0.48 -0.35 -35.80
C ASN A 444 -0.79 -0.05 -34.99
N THR A 445 -1.93 -0.54 -35.47
CA THR A 445 -3.26 -0.26 -34.90
C THR A 445 -3.63 -1.16 -33.71
N ALA A 446 -2.85 -2.20 -33.44
CA ALA A 446 -3.18 -3.20 -32.41
C ALA A 446 -3.29 -2.59 -31.01
N ASN A 447 -2.43 -1.62 -30.68
CA ASN A 447 -2.27 -1.07 -29.34
C ASN A 447 -3.16 0.16 -29.07
N HIS A 448 -3.98 0.60 -30.03
CA HIS A 448 -4.72 1.87 -29.93
C HIS A 448 -5.76 1.85 -28.81
N ARG A 449 -6.29 0.66 -28.52
CA ARG A 449 -7.28 0.44 -27.45
C ARG A 449 -6.70 0.58 -26.05
N ASP A 450 -5.37 0.60 -25.93
CA ASP A 450 -4.71 0.78 -24.64
C ASP A 450 -4.52 2.25 -24.28
N TYR A 451 -4.97 3.20 -25.12
CA TYR A 451 -4.86 4.63 -24.87
C TYR A 451 -6.22 5.30 -24.79
N LYS A 452 -6.42 6.17 -23.80
CA LYS A 452 -7.67 6.92 -23.60
C LYS A 452 -7.40 8.27 -22.94
N LEU A 453 -8.30 9.23 -23.14
CA LEU A 453 -8.31 10.50 -22.41
C LEU A 453 -9.04 10.35 -21.07
N SER A 454 -8.46 10.88 -20.00
CA SER A 454 -9.14 11.08 -18.72
C SER A 454 -10.28 12.11 -18.86
N PRO A 455 -11.22 12.21 -17.89
CA PRO A 455 -12.24 13.26 -17.87
C PRO A 455 -11.68 14.68 -17.99
N GLU A 456 -10.48 14.90 -17.46
CA GLU A 456 -9.76 16.17 -17.52
C GLU A 456 -9.10 16.40 -18.90
N GLY A 457 -9.00 15.38 -19.75
CA GLY A 457 -8.38 15.48 -21.08
C GLY A 457 -6.89 15.12 -21.13
N VAL A 458 -6.38 14.42 -20.11
CA VAL A 458 -5.00 13.91 -20.05
C VAL A 458 -4.92 12.55 -20.74
N ILE A 459 -3.90 12.33 -21.56
CA ILE A 459 -3.65 10.99 -22.15
C ILE A 459 -3.24 9.98 -21.07
N THR A 460 -3.88 8.82 -21.10
CA THR A 460 -3.63 7.71 -20.19
C THR A 460 -3.42 6.43 -20.97
N HIS A 461 -2.69 5.49 -20.38
CA HIS A 461 -2.39 4.20 -20.98
C HIS A 461 -2.75 3.05 -20.06
N ARG A 462 -3.26 1.96 -20.65
CA ARG A 462 -3.70 0.77 -19.96
C ARG A 462 -2.51 -0.08 -19.52
N VAL A 463 -2.26 -0.14 -18.21
CA VAL A 463 -1.27 -1.02 -17.58
C VAL A 463 -1.97 -1.89 -16.56
N LYS A 464 -1.83 -3.23 -16.71
CA LYS A 464 -2.49 -4.21 -15.82
C LYS A 464 -3.96 -3.83 -15.56
N GLU A 465 -4.64 -3.48 -16.65
CA GLU A 465 -6.07 -3.12 -16.73
C GLU A 465 -6.47 -1.72 -16.25
N LYS A 466 -5.55 -0.93 -15.68
CA LYS A 466 -5.81 0.46 -15.30
C LYS A 466 -5.28 1.46 -16.32
N TYR A 467 -6.06 2.48 -16.60
CA TYR A 467 -5.56 3.65 -17.31
C TYR A 467 -4.81 4.54 -16.33
N GLU A 468 -3.49 4.57 -16.46
CA GLU A 468 -2.61 5.39 -15.63
C GLU A 468 -2.01 6.50 -16.48
N ASN A 469 -1.83 7.68 -15.87
CA ASN A 469 -0.97 8.72 -16.43
C ASN A 469 0.47 8.26 -16.25
N ARG A 470 0.99 7.55 -17.25
CA ARG A 470 2.30 6.93 -17.16
C ARG A 470 3.24 7.49 -18.21
N THR A 471 4.20 8.22 -17.70
CA THR A 471 5.23 8.92 -18.44
C THR A 471 6.42 8.02 -18.82
N PHE A 472 6.26 6.75 -19.17
CA PHE A 472 7.39 5.90 -19.61
C PHE A 472 7.29 5.49 -21.10
N ILE A 473 6.07 5.47 -21.66
CA ILE A 473 5.76 5.29 -23.09
C ILE A 473 5.65 6.63 -23.84
N GLN A 474 6.47 7.58 -23.40
CA GLN A 474 6.24 9.03 -23.47
C GLN A 474 5.83 9.59 -24.81
N TYR A 475 6.60 9.31 -25.87
CA TYR A 475 6.27 9.82 -27.21
C TYR A 475 5.10 9.04 -27.85
N TYR A 476 4.87 7.77 -27.49
CA TYR A 476 3.65 7.06 -27.91
C TYR A 476 2.41 7.75 -27.34
N CYS A 477 2.41 8.14 -26.07
CA CYS A 477 1.32 8.91 -25.47
C CYS A 477 1.02 10.19 -26.26
N ILE A 478 2.05 10.96 -26.64
CA ILE A 478 1.89 12.19 -27.42
C ILE A 478 1.17 11.92 -28.76
N PHE A 479 1.62 10.92 -29.52
CA PHE A 479 1.04 10.67 -30.85
C PHE A 479 -0.33 9.97 -30.77
N HIS A 480 -0.57 9.11 -29.78
CA HIS A 480 -1.91 8.60 -29.51
C HIS A 480 -2.88 9.71 -29.08
N TYR A 481 -2.42 10.69 -28.31
CA TYR A 481 -3.20 11.87 -27.98
C TYR A 481 -3.63 12.64 -29.24
N PHE A 482 -2.69 12.91 -30.16
CA PHE A 482 -3.01 13.62 -31.40
C PHE A 482 -3.99 12.84 -32.29
N ARG A 483 -3.85 11.52 -32.34
CA ARG A 483 -4.78 10.63 -33.03
C ARG A 483 -6.20 10.69 -32.44
N LEU A 484 -6.33 10.69 -31.11
CA LEU A 484 -7.61 10.73 -30.41
C LEU A 484 -8.32 12.08 -30.52
N LYS A 485 -7.59 13.20 -30.51
CA LYS A 485 -8.16 14.57 -30.51
C LYS A 485 -8.45 15.17 -31.88
N GLN A 486 -7.87 14.63 -32.96
CA GLN A 486 -8.13 15.03 -34.36
C GLN A 486 -8.14 16.56 -34.60
N GLY A 487 -7.15 17.29 -34.07
CA GLY A 487 -6.89 18.70 -34.41
C GLY A 487 -7.25 19.73 -33.32
N SER A 488 -8.02 19.37 -32.28
CA SER A 488 -8.24 20.23 -31.09
C SER A 488 -7.27 19.85 -29.97
N TYR A 489 -6.01 20.25 -30.14
CA TYR A 489 -4.91 19.89 -29.24
C TYR A 489 -4.73 20.91 -28.11
N THR A 490 -4.50 20.40 -26.90
CA THR A 490 -4.27 21.19 -25.70
C THR A 490 -2.98 20.72 -25.05
N THR A 491 -1.97 21.59 -25.02
CA THR A 491 -0.64 21.29 -24.45
C THR A 491 -0.72 21.16 -22.94
N PHE A 492 -1.36 22.11 -22.26
CA PHE A 492 -1.50 22.19 -20.81
C PHE A 492 -2.93 21.90 -20.39
N VAL A 493 -3.12 20.91 -19.52
CA VAL A 493 -4.45 20.49 -19.07
C VAL A 493 -4.69 20.79 -17.59
N SER A 494 -3.64 20.69 -16.76
CA SER A 494 -3.70 20.99 -15.33
C SER A 494 -2.34 21.49 -14.83
N PRO A 495 -2.24 22.03 -13.59
CA PRO A 495 -0.96 22.35 -12.94
C PRO A 495 0.00 21.16 -12.83
N SER A 496 -0.48 19.93 -13.05
CA SER A 496 0.24 18.68 -12.86
C SER A 496 0.44 17.85 -14.13
N GLY A 497 0.10 18.36 -15.34
CA GLY A 497 0.19 17.54 -16.56
C GLY A 497 0.24 18.31 -17.88
N PHE A 498 1.21 17.90 -18.71
CA PHE A 498 1.37 18.28 -20.11
C PHE A 498 1.03 17.07 -20.99
N ASN A 499 0.21 17.24 -22.03
CA ASN A 499 -0.01 16.15 -23.00
C ASN A 499 1.13 16.03 -24.02
N TYR A 500 1.82 17.12 -24.31
CA TYR A 500 2.92 17.22 -25.27
C TYR A 500 3.73 18.51 -25.03
N GLY A 501 4.75 18.78 -25.84
CA GLY A 501 5.61 19.97 -25.76
C GLY A 501 6.86 19.80 -24.90
N TYR A 502 7.24 18.58 -24.56
CA TYR A 502 8.41 18.27 -23.74
C TYR A 502 9.33 17.22 -24.38
N LEU A 503 10.62 17.26 -24.03
CA LEU A 503 11.58 16.18 -24.26
C LEU A 503 11.59 15.22 -23.06
N ASN A 504 11.73 13.94 -23.37
CA ASN A 504 11.88 12.87 -22.39
C ASN A 504 13.34 12.65 -22.00
N VAL A 505 13.75 12.95 -20.77
CA VAL A 505 15.12 12.62 -20.34
C VAL A 505 15.10 11.60 -19.21
N ALA A 506 15.58 10.38 -19.49
CA ALA A 506 15.80 9.36 -18.46
C ALA A 506 16.91 9.81 -17.49
N CYS A 507 16.67 9.69 -16.18
CA CYS A 507 17.61 10.14 -15.14
C CYS A 507 18.41 8.99 -14.50
N GLY A 508 18.17 7.74 -14.92
CA GLY A 508 18.88 6.55 -14.45
C GLY A 508 17.94 5.39 -14.12
N SER A 509 18.49 4.35 -13.51
CA SER A 509 17.76 3.12 -13.16
C SER A 509 18.25 2.56 -11.82
N LEU A 510 17.34 2.37 -10.88
CA LEU A 510 17.62 1.81 -9.56
C LEU A 510 16.92 0.48 -9.38
N SER A 511 17.68 -0.57 -9.08
CA SER A 511 17.08 -1.84 -8.68
C SER A 511 16.40 -1.72 -7.31
N TYR A 512 15.11 -2.06 -7.23
CA TYR A 512 14.38 -2.13 -5.96
C TYR A 512 14.99 -3.17 -5.01
N ALA A 513 15.52 -4.27 -5.54
CA ALA A 513 16.20 -5.31 -4.76
C ALA A 513 17.43 -4.80 -3.99
N MET A 514 18.00 -3.66 -4.41
CA MET A 514 19.15 -3.05 -3.73
C MET A 514 18.75 -2.07 -2.63
N LEU A 515 17.48 -1.63 -2.56
CA LEU A 515 17.05 -0.64 -1.56
C LEU A 515 17.15 -1.16 -0.12
N PRO A 516 16.63 -2.35 0.24
CA PRO A 516 16.73 -2.83 1.61
C PRO A 516 18.17 -3.09 2.04
N LYS A 517 19.05 -3.46 1.10
CA LYS A 517 20.47 -3.74 1.35
C LYS A 517 21.23 -2.53 1.93
N ALA A 518 20.75 -1.31 1.68
CA ALA A 518 21.35 -0.11 2.23
C ALA A 518 21.17 0.01 3.76
N TYR A 519 20.17 -0.66 4.34
CA TYR A 519 19.79 -0.52 5.75
C TYR A 519 20.54 -1.50 6.66
N PRO A 520 21.24 -1.00 7.70
CA PRO A 520 21.92 -1.85 8.69
C PRO A 520 20.98 -2.82 9.42
N LEU A 521 19.78 -2.35 9.77
CA LEU A 521 18.74 -3.15 10.42
C LEU A 521 17.49 -3.20 9.55
N ILE A 522 16.98 -4.42 9.33
CA ILE A 522 15.74 -4.69 8.62
C ILE A 522 14.87 -5.52 9.56
N LEU A 523 13.69 -4.99 9.88
CA LEU A 523 12.61 -5.73 10.54
C LEU A 523 11.39 -5.68 9.64
N GLY A 524 10.44 -6.59 9.83
CA GLY A 524 9.21 -6.55 9.05
C GLY A 524 8.15 -7.54 9.47
N VAL A 525 6.95 -7.30 8.99
CA VAL A 525 5.79 -8.15 9.25
C VAL A 525 5.08 -8.51 7.95
N THR A 526 4.51 -9.71 7.86
CA THR A 526 3.64 -10.10 6.75
C THR A 526 2.67 -11.21 7.18
N GLY A 527 1.58 -11.43 6.44
CA GLY A 527 0.61 -12.49 6.73
C GLY A 527 1.05 -13.86 6.22
N THR A 528 2.09 -13.92 5.39
CA THR A 528 2.33 -15.05 4.47
C THR A 528 3.79 -15.50 4.39
N LEU A 529 4.63 -15.27 5.42
CA LEU A 529 6.02 -15.72 5.44
C LEU A 529 6.20 -17.20 5.06
N THR A 530 5.31 -18.08 5.55
CA THR A 530 5.39 -19.52 5.24
C THR A 530 5.12 -19.85 3.77
N ALA A 531 4.39 -18.96 3.07
CA ALA A 531 4.05 -19.07 1.65
C ALA A 531 5.09 -18.42 0.72
N LEU A 532 6.18 -17.85 1.25
CA LEU A 532 7.24 -17.31 0.41
C LEU A 532 7.88 -18.40 -0.45
N HIS A 533 8.17 -18.05 -1.70
CA HIS A 533 8.77 -18.96 -2.68
C HIS A 533 10.26 -19.20 -2.36
N PRO A 534 10.86 -20.30 -2.85
CA PRO A 534 12.27 -20.62 -2.55
C PRO A 534 13.26 -19.50 -2.90
N HIS A 535 13.06 -18.82 -4.03
CA HIS A 535 13.91 -17.70 -4.44
C HIS A 535 13.74 -16.44 -3.56
N GLU A 536 12.54 -16.23 -3.00
CA GLU A 536 12.27 -15.14 -2.05
C GLU A 536 12.93 -15.43 -0.70
N LYS A 537 12.83 -16.69 -0.23
CA LYS A 537 13.54 -17.15 0.98
C LYS A 537 15.06 -17.05 0.83
N ALA A 538 15.58 -17.41 -0.34
CA ALA A 538 17.00 -17.25 -0.66
C ALA A 538 17.42 -15.77 -0.64
N ALA A 539 16.59 -14.86 -1.15
CA ALA A 539 16.85 -13.42 -1.07
C ALA A 539 16.90 -12.93 0.39
N ILE A 540 15.93 -13.34 1.21
CA ILE A 540 15.87 -13.00 2.64
C ILE A 540 17.15 -13.41 3.35
N SER A 541 17.62 -14.64 3.16
CA SER A 541 18.80 -15.14 3.85
C SER A 541 20.13 -14.68 3.23
N GLN A 542 20.26 -14.70 1.91
CA GLN A 542 21.54 -14.46 1.22
C GLN A 542 21.77 -13.00 0.83
N LEU A 543 20.72 -12.27 0.43
CA LEU A 543 20.85 -10.89 -0.03
C LEU A 543 20.66 -9.89 1.11
N TYR A 544 19.70 -10.14 2.00
CA TYR A 544 19.35 -9.24 3.11
C TYR A 544 19.93 -9.66 4.46
N ASP A 545 20.52 -10.87 4.55
CA ASP A 545 21.13 -11.42 5.77
C ASP A 545 20.13 -11.49 6.94
N ILE A 546 18.88 -11.88 6.62
CA ILE A 546 17.81 -12.07 7.60
C ILE A 546 17.77 -13.57 7.94
N THR A 547 18.27 -13.91 9.11
CA THR A 547 18.37 -15.30 9.57
C THR A 547 17.27 -15.71 10.56
N ARG A 548 16.54 -14.74 11.13
CA ARG A 548 15.46 -15.00 12.10
C ARG A 548 14.09 -14.76 11.47
N THR A 549 13.19 -15.71 11.67
CA THR A 549 11.77 -15.58 11.38
C THR A 549 10.94 -16.10 12.56
N SER A 550 9.78 -15.49 12.81
CA SER A 550 8.86 -15.92 13.86
C SER A 550 7.43 -16.02 13.32
N LEU A 551 6.71 -17.08 13.66
CA LEU A 551 5.29 -17.23 13.36
C LEU A 551 4.48 -16.88 14.60
N MET A 552 3.68 -15.82 14.55
CA MET A 552 2.82 -15.43 15.67
C MET A 552 1.50 -16.21 15.62
N PRO A 553 1.01 -16.72 16.77
CA PRO A 553 -0.28 -17.38 16.85
C PRO A 553 -1.41 -16.38 16.62
N SER A 554 -2.60 -16.89 16.32
CA SER A 554 -3.80 -16.07 16.25
C SER A 554 -4.41 -15.87 17.61
N PHE A 555 -4.61 -14.61 18.03
CA PHE A 555 -5.33 -14.36 19.27
C PHE A 555 -6.81 -14.77 19.22
N PHE A 556 -7.36 -14.90 18.02
CA PHE A 556 -8.71 -15.39 17.78
C PHE A 556 -8.73 -16.90 17.47
N GLY A 557 -7.91 -17.71 18.14
CA GLY A 557 -7.92 -19.17 17.95
C GLY A 557 -7.66 -19.66 16.52
N CYS A 558 -8.13 -20.88 16.21
CA CYS A 558 -7.95 -21.54 14.93
C CYS A 558 -9.07 -21.15 13.94
N SER A 559 -8.70 -20.87 12.69
CA SER A 559 -9.64 -20.58 11.61
C SER A 559 -10.69 -21.69 11.47
N ARG A 560 -11.98 -21.35 11.60
CA ARG A 560 -13.12 -22.28 11.37
C ARG A 560 -13.58 -22.23 9.92
N LEU A 561 -12.60 -22.29 9.01
CA LEU A 561 -12.83 -22.27 7.58
C LEU A 561 -13.27 -23.65 7.10
N ALA A 562 -14.46 -23.73 6.52
CA ALA A 562 -14.89 -24.87 5.73
C ALA A 562 -14.29 -24.76 4.32
N TYR A 563 -13.17 -25.46 4.12
CA TYR A 563 -12.51 -25.57 2.83
C TYR A 563 -11.77 -26.89 2.73
N ASP A 564 -12.12 -27.67 1.71
CA ASP A 564 -11.37 -28.83 1.25
C ASP A 564 -11.09 -28.64 -0.25
N PRO A 565 -9.82 -28.52 -0.67
CA PRO A 565 -9.45 -28.31 -2.07
C PRO A 565 -9.92 -29.42 -3.02
N ALA A 566 -10.20 -30.63 -2.51
CA ALA A 566 -10.70 -31.72 -3.34
C ALA A 566 -12.19 -31.56 -3.70
N THR A 567 -12.97 -30.89 -2.85
CA THR A 567 -14.44 -30.81 -2.98
C THR A 567 -14.95 -29.38 -3.23
N ASN A 568 -14.21 -28.35 -2.82
CA ASN A 568 -14.55 -26.94 -3.03
C ASN A 568 -13.84 -26.34 -4.26
N PHE A 569 -13.68 -27.15 -5.30
CA PHE A 569 -13.05 -26.80 -6.56
C PHE A 569 -13.94 -27.25 -7.71
N THR A 570 -14.31 -26.31 -8.59
CA THR A 570 -15.05 -26.61 -9.83
C THR A 570 -14.32 -26.00 -11.02
N LYS A 571 -14.10 -26.77 -12.08
CA LYS A 571 -13.54 -26.32 -13.35
C LYS A 571 -14.58 -26.48 -14.46
N LEU A 572 -14.80 -25.43 -15.26
CA LEU A 572 -15.79 -25.39 -16.33
C LEU A 572 -15.12 -25.01 -17.65
N SER A 573 -15.49 -25.68 -18.74
CA SER A 573 -14.93 -25.45 -20.07
C SER A 573 -15.50 -24.21 -20.76
N THR A 574 -16.80 -23.90 -20.55
CA THR A 574 -17.47 -22.78 -21.22
C THR A 574 -17.73 -21.60 -20.27
N LYS A 575 -17.53 -20.38 -20.78
CA LYS A 575 -17.73 -19.14 -20.02
C LYS A 575 -19.15 -18.99 -19.48
N SER A 576 -20.17 -19.34 -20.29
CA SER A 576 -21.58 -19.26 -19.86
C SER A 576 -21.90 -20.22 -18.71
N HIS A 577 -21.37 -21.44 -18.73
CA HIS A 577 -21.55 -22.38 -17.61
C HIS A 577 -20.77 -21.93 -16.36
N TRP A 578 -19.57 -21.38 -16.54
CA TRP A 578 -18.79 -20.79 -15.45
C TRP A 578 -19.56 -19.66 -14.76
N LEU A 579 -20.08 -18.68 -15.52
CA LEU A 579 -20.90 -17.59 -15.00
C LEU A 579 -22.17 -18.09 -14.29
N ALA A 580 -22.91 -19.03 -14.91
CA ALA A 580 -24.11 -19.62 -14.31
C ALA A 580 -23.80 -20.40 -13.02
N LYS A 581 -22.64 -21.08 -12.95
CA LYS A 581 -22.21 -21.84 -11.77
C LYS A 581 -21.88 -20.92 -10.61
N ILE A 582 -21.14 -19.83 -10.86
CA ILE A 582 -20.89 -18.77 -9.86
C ILE A 582 -22.22 -18.25 -9.32
N PHE A 583 -23.17 -17.91 -10.22
CA PHE A 583 -24.47 -17.40 -9.81
C PHE A 583 -25.25 -18.41 -8.97
N THR A 584 -25.26 -19.67 -9.37
CA THR A 584 -25.90 -20.76 -8.61
C THR A 584 -25.33 -20.85 -7.20
N HIS A 585 -24.01 -20.77 -7.05
CA HIS A 585 -23.35 -20.86 -5.74
C HIS A 585 -23.61 -19.62 -4.87
N VAL A 586 -23.67 -18.43 -5.48
CA VAL A 586 -24.15 -17.21 -4.80
C VAL A 586 -25.55 -17.45 -4.23
N LEU A 587 -26.50 -17.93 -5.04
CA LEU A 587 -27.87 -18.18 -4.57
C LEU A 587 -27.94 -19.22 -3.45
N VAL A 588 -27.17 -20.31 -3.54
CA VAL A 588 -27.10 -21.33 -2.48
C VAL A 588 -26.61 -20.73 -1.16
N ALA A 589 -25.59 -19.86 -1.22
CA ALA A 589 -25.07 -19.17 -0.04
C ALA A 589 -25.98 -18.07 0.51
N LEU A 590 -26.89 -17.53 -0.32
CA LEU A 590 -27.91 -16.55 0.09
C LEU A 590 -29.25 -17.16 0.52
N GLY A 591 -29.47 -18.46 0.25
CA GLY A 591 -30.76 -19.12 0.44
C GLY A 591 -31.34 -18.98 1.84
N GLU A 592 -32.65 -19.21 1.97
CA GLU A 592 -33.41 -18.98 3.22
C GLU A 592 -32.84 -19.74 4.44
N SER A 593 -32.22 -20.90 4.20
CA SER A 593 -31.58 -21.72 5.25
C SER A 593 -30.25 -21.19 5.74
N THR A 594 -29.58 -20.29 5.00
CA THR A 594 -28.24 -19.81 5.31
C THR A 594 -28.17 -18.31 5.53
N SER A 595 -28.92 -17.44 4.82
CA SER A 595 -28.93 -15.99 5.03
C SER A 595 -27.53 -15.32 5.19
N ARG A 596 -26.52 -15.83 4.47
CA ARG A 596 -25.12 -15.35 4.60
C ARG A 596 -24.88 -14.10 3.74
N SER A 597 -23.65 -13.59 3.77
CA SER A 597 -23.15 -12.65 2.77
C SER A 597 -22.09 -13.33 1.89
N VAL A 598 -21.95 -12.85 0.65
CA VAL A 598 -21.07 -13.46 -0.35
C VAL A 598 -20.09 -12.44 -0.90
N LEU A 599 -18.81 -12.81 -0.95
CA LEU A 599 -17.76 -12.07 -1.66
C LEU A 599 -17.35 -12.88 -2.89
N VAL A 600 -17.43 -12.28 -4.07
CA VAL A 600 -17.05 -12.92 -5.33
C VAL A 600 -15.87 -12.17 -5.94
N PHE A 601 -14.72 -12.83 -6.05
CA PHE A 601 -13.50 -12.22 -6.60
C PHE A 601 -13.31 -12.61 -8.06
N PHE A 602 -13.33 -11.61 -8.94
CA PHE A 602 -13.06 -11.72 -10.36
C PHE A 602 -11.62 -11.33 -10.69
N ARG A 603 -11.07 -11.94 -11.74
CA ARG A 603 -9.70 -11.63 -12.18
C ARG A 603 -9.57 -10.15 -12.56
N ASP A 604 -10.56 -9.66 -13.29
CA ASP A 604 -10.56 -8.37 -13.95
C ASP A 604 -11.95 -7.73 -13.91
N GLU A 605 -12.02 -6.43 -14.18
CA GLU A 605 -13.28 -5.67 -14.19
C GLU A 605 -14.20 -6.11 -15.34
N ALA A 606 -13.64 -6.62 -16.45
CA ALA A 606 -14.41 -7.06 -17.60
C ALA A 606 -15.29 -8.28 -17.27
N THR A 607 -14.70 -9.33 -16.71
CA THR A 607 -15.41 -10.55 -16.29
C THR A 607 -16.40 -10.28 -15.14
N LEU A 608 -16.07 -9.33 -14.26
CA LEU A 608 -16.98 -8.85 -13.21
C LEU A 608 -18.24 -8.20 -13.82
N GLU A 609 -18.05 -7.25 -14.74
CA GLU A 609 -19.16 -6.53 -15.36
C GLU A 609 -20.02 -7.43 -16.26
N GLU A 610 -19.43 -8.45 -16.89
CA GLU A 610 -20.19 -9.48 -17.59
C GLU A 610 -21.12 -10.26 -16.66
N PHE A 611 -20.62 -10.73 -15.51
CA PHE A 611 -21.44 -11.39 -14.50
C PHE A 611 -22.56 -10.45 -14.00
N ARG A 612 -22.21 -9.20 -13.72
CA ARG A 612 -23.15 -8.19 -13.25
C ARG A 612 -24.25 -7.94 -14.27
N ALA A 613 -23.90 -7.71 -15.53
CA ALA A 613 -24.86 -7.44 -16.60
C ALA A 613 -25.87 -8.58 -16.77
N GLN A 614 -25.45 -9.82 -16.54
CA GLN A 614 -26.31 -10.99 -16.69
C GLN A 614 -27.21 -11.25 -15.47
N PHE A 615 -26.74 -11.00 -14.24
CA PHE A 615 -27.41 -11.48 -13.02
C PHE A 615 -27.84 -10.40 -12.03
N SER A 616 -27.48 -9.12 -12.22
CA SER A 616 -27.74 -8.08 -11.21
C SER A 616 -29.22 -7.91 -10.86
N GLY A 617 -30.13 -8.13 -11.82
CA GLY A 617 -31.58 -8.01 -11.59
C GLY A 617 -32.16 -9.04 -10.62
N GLN A 618 -31.41 -10.10 -10.31
CA GLN A 618 -31.85 -11.19 -9.41
C GLN A 618 -31.23 -11.06 -8.00
N LEU A 619 -30.34 -10.10 -7.78
CA LEU A 619 -29.62 -9.91 -6.52
C LEU A 619 -30.10 -8.64 -5.82
N ALA A 620 -30.88 -8.82 -4.74
CA ALA A 620 -31.51 -7.70 -4.02
C ALA A 620 -30.50 -6.69 -3.42
N ARG A 621 -29.31 -7.16 -3.03
CA ARG A 621 -28.25 -6.34 -2.43
C ARG A 621 -26.90 -6.64 -3.10
N LEU A 622 -26.65 -5.99 -4.23
CA LEU A 622 -25.42 -6.12 -4.99
C LEU A 622 -24.54 -4.88 -4.85
N GLN A 623 -23.25 -5.08 -4.60
CA GLN A 623 -22.23 -4.03 -4.55
C GLN A 623 -21.03 -4.44 -5.40
N VAL A 624 -20.32 -3.45 -5.93
CA VAL A 624 -19.11 -3.64 -6.73
C VAL A 624 -17.98 -2.89 -6.07
N LEU A 625 -16.87 -3.59 -5.83
CA LEU A 625 -15.65 -3.05 -5.26
C LEU A 625 -14.50 -3.28 -6.25
N THR A 626 -14.04 -2.20 -6.86
CA THR A 626 -12.86 -2.20 -7.73
C THR A 626 -11.84 -1.21 -7.23
N GLU A 627 -10.64 -1.24 -7.80
CA GLU A 627 -9.58 -0.28 -7.52
C GLU A 627 -10.01 1.19 -7.75
N ASN A 628 -11.01 1.40 -8.61
CA ASN A 628 -11.53 2.72 -8.98
C ASN A 628 -12.71 3.17 -8.10
N SER A 629 -13.17 2.33 -7.17
CA SER A 629 -14.29 2.68 -6.30
C SER A 629 -13.92 3.82 -5.35
N ALA A 630 -14.59 4.97 -5.45
CA ALA A 630 -14.34 6.11 -4.57
C ALA A 630 -14.78 5.86 -3.11
N GLN A 631 -15.78 5.00 -2.90
CA GLN A 631 -16.41 4.74 -1.59
C GLN A 631 -16.01 3.37 -0.99
N GLN A 632 -14.75 2.97 -1.11
CA GLN A 632 -14.29 1.64 -0.67
C GLN A 632 -14.66 1.34 0.79
N ALA A 633 -14.42 2.29 1.70
CA ALA A 633 -14.70 2.11 3.14
C ALA A 633 -16.19 1.87 3.44
N GLN A 634 -17.09 2.46 2.66
CA GLN A 634 -18.52 2.25 2.82
C GLN A 634 -18.93 0.86 2.34
N ILE A 635 -18.46 0.45 1.16
CA ILE A 635 -18.76 -0.84 0.55
C ILE A 635 -18.26 -1.98 1.45
N THR A 636 -17.02 -1.88 1.92
CA THR A 636 -16.39 -2.92 2.77
C THR A 636 -17.06 -3.04 4.14
N GLY A 637 -17.61 -1.94 4.65
CA GLY A 637 -18.42 -1.93 5.87
C GLY A 637 -19.81 -2.55 5.70
N GLN A 638 -20.36 -2.59 4.49
CA GLN A 638 -21.68 -3.18 4.18
C GLN A 638 -21.60 -4.61 3.65
N ALA A 639 -20.45 -5.02 3.12
CA ALA A 639 -20.23 -6.33 2.51
C ALA A 639 -20.58 -7.53 3.40
N GLY A 640 -20.56 -7.37 4.73
CA GLY A 640 -20.91 -8.41 5.69
C GLY A 640 -22.31 -8.32 6.28
N VAL A 641 -23.23 -7.63 5.62
CA VAL A 641 -24.66 -7.59 5.96
C VAL A 641 -25.38 -8.78 5.30
N PRO A 642 -26.34 -9.46 5.97
CA PRO A 642 -27.07 -10.59 5.40
C PRO A 642 -27.69 -10.26 4.04
N GLY A 643 -27.61 -11.21 3.11
CA GLY A 643 -28.14 -11.07 1.76
C GLY A 643 -27.25 -10.27 0.81
N THR A 644 -26.14 -9.69 1.28
CA THR A 644 -25.28 -8.83 0.46
C THR A 644 -24.32 -9.65 -0.37
N VAL A 645 -24.26 -9.34 -1.66
CA VAL A 645 -23.27 -9.85 -2.61
C VAL A 645 -22.33 -8.72 -2.96
N THR A 646 -21.04 -8.90 -2.69
CA THR A 646 -20.00 -7.95 -3.11
C THR A 646 -19.17 -8.59 -4.21
N LEU A 647 -19.25 -8.05 -5.42
CA LEU A 647 -18.36 -8.40 -6.51
C LEU A 647 -17.09 -7.57 -6.35
N ALA A 648 -15.94 -8.21 -6.38
CA ALA A 648 -14.66 -7.56 -6.15
C ALA A 648 -13.64 -7.96 -7.22
N THR A 649 -12.80 -7.02 -7.66
CA THR A 649 -11.65 -7.38 -8.52
C THR A 649 -10.55 -8.04 -7.70
N ARG A 650 -9.64 -8.75 -8.38
CA ARG A 650 -8.48 -9.42 -7.82
C ARG A 650 -7.68 -8.54 -6.86
N ALA A 651 -7.47 -7.26 -7.19
CA ALA A 651 -6.71 -6.34 -6.34
C ALA A 651 -7.37 -6.06 -4.99
N MET A 652 -8.69 -6.19 -4.88
CA MET A 652 -9.42 -6.02 -3.61
C MET A 652 -9.26 -7.22 -2.67
N GLY A 653 -8.65 -8.30 -3.12
CA GLY A 653 -8.25 -9.44 -2.30
C GLY A 653 -7.17 -9.09 -1.25
N ARG A 654 -6.57 -7.90 -1.35
CA ARG A 654 -5.43 -7.46 -0.54
C ARG A 654 -5.66 -6.09 0.09
N GLY A 655 -5.22 -5.89 1.33
CA GLY A 655 -5.32 -4.60 2.05
C GLY A 655 -6.74 -4.17 2.46
N VAL A 656 -7.79 -4.89 2.03
CA VAL A 656 -9.19 -4.54 2.29
C VAL A 656 -9.79 -5.34 3.47
N ASP A 657 -10.29 -4.66 4.49
CA ASP A 657 -10.95 -5.31 5.63
C ASP A 657 -12.48 -5.36 5.44
N PHE A 658 -13.02 -6.56 5.17
CA PHE A 658 -14.47 -6.78 5.08
C PHE A 658 -15.02 -7.05 6.47
N ARG A 659 -15.94 -6.21 6.94
CA ARG A 659 -16.55 -6.35 8.27
C ARG A 659 -17.82 -7.17 8.17
N SER A 660 -17.91 -8.24 8.95
CA SER A 660 -19.07 -9.11 9.06
C SER A 660 -19.97 -8.75 10.24
N SER A 661 -21.28 -8.84 10.00
CA SER A 661 -22.29 -8.70 11.05
C SER A 661 -22.49 -10.03 11.78
N VAL A 662 -22.93 -9.95 13.04
CA VAL A 662 -23.16 -11.16 13.86
C VAL A 662 -24.25 -12.05 13.29
N ALA A 663 -25.22 -11.47 12.58
CA ALA A 663 -26.23 -12.23 11.85
C ALA A 663 -25.58 -13.16 10.82
N VAL A 664 -24.66 -12.64 10.00
CA VAL A 664 -23.92 -13.45 9.02
C VAL A 664 -23.08 -14.52 9.71
N GLU A 665 -22.40 -14.19 10.81
CA GLU A 665 -21.54 -15.15 11.52
C GLU A 665 -22.30 -16.32 12.15
N LYS A 666 -23.49 -16.05 12.71
CA LYS A 666 -24.39 -17.10 13.20
C LYS A 666 -24.88 -18.01 12.06
N ALA A 667 -25.01 -17.46 10.86
CA ALA A 667 -25.53 -18.14 9.70
C ALA A 667 -24.47 -18.92 8.89
N GLY A 668 -23.26 -19.07 9.43
CA GLY A 668 -22.14 -19.78 8.81
C GLY A 668 -21.02 -18.87 8.28
N GLY A 669 -21.14 -17.57 8.51
CA GLY A 669 -20.14 -16.56 8.18
C GLY A 669 -20.12 -16.14 6.72
N VAL A 670 -19.13 -15.35 6.33
CA VAL A 670 -19.01 -14.88 4.94
C VAL A 670 -18.68 -16.05 4.02
N HIS A 671 -19.32 -16.15 2.86
CA HIS A 671 -18.89 -17.09 1.81
C HIS A 671 -18.00 -16.36 0.80
N VAL A 672 -16.83 -16.93 0.49
CA VAL A 672 -15.93 -16.37 -0.52
C VAL A 672 -15.87 -17.31 -1.71
N ILE A 673 -16.14 -16.76 -2.89
CA ILE A 673 -16.00 -17.44 -4.19
C ILE A 673 -14.87 -16.74 -4.94
N GLN A 674 -13.82 -17.48 -5.27
CA GLN A 674 -12.76 -16.98 -6.14
C GLN A 674 -12.94 -17.57 -7.55
N THR A 675 -13.06 -16.70 -8.56
CA THR A 675 -13.47 -17.13 -9.90
C THR A 675 -12.30 -17.39 -10.85
N PHE A 676 -11.07 -17.21 -10.36
CA PHE A 676 -9.83 -17.37 -11.12
C PHE A 676 -8.77 -18.08 -10.28
N PHE A 677 -7.80 -18.74 -10.93
CA PHE A 677 -6.71 -19.38 -10.22
C PHE A 677 -5.55 -18.41 -10.00
N SER A 678 -5.18 -18.18 -8.75
CA SER A 678 -4.04 -17.32 -8.41
C SER A 678 -2.73 -18.03 -8.75
N LEU A 679 -1.92 -17.41 -9.62
CA LEU A 679 -0.56 -17.87 -9.92
C LEU A 679 0.40 -17.72 -8.73
N ASP A 680 0.05 -16.88 -7.77
CA ASP A 680 0.78 -16.74 -6.51
C ASP A 680 -0.08 -17.28 -5.35
N VAL A 681 0.44 -18.28 -4.64
CA VAL A 681 -0.22 -18.88 -3.46
C VAL A 681 -0.50 -17.84 -2.37
N LYS A 682 0.32 -16.78 -2.28
CA LYS A 682 0.15 -15.71 -1.31
C LYS A 682 -1.16 -14.96 -1.52
N GLU A 683 -1.49 -14.67 -2.78
CA GLU A 683 -2.73 -14.01 -3.15
C GLU A 683 -3.95 -14.86 -2.82
N GLU A 684 -3.92 -16.14 -3.18
CA GLU A 684 -5.02 -17.07 -2.88
C GLU A 684 -5.25 -17.17 -1.36
N ARG A 685 -4.17 -17.28 -0.58
CA ARG A 685 -4.24 -17.29 0.90
C ARG A 685 -4.84 -15.99 1.44
N GLN A 686 -4.53 -14.85 0.83
CA GLN A 686 -5.07 -13.56 1.23
C GLN A 686 -6.56 -13.41 0.90
N ILE A 687 -7.00 -13.89 -0.28
CA ILE A 687 -8.43 -13.91 -0.68
C ILE A 687 -9.20 -14.88 0.21
N ARG A 688 -8.69 -16.10 0.40
CA ARG A 688 -9.27 -17.09 1.31
C ARG A 688 -9.38 -16.57 2.74
N GLY A 689 -8.37 -15.83 3.19
CA GLY A 689 -8.37 -15.16 4.49
C GLY A 689 -9.32 -13.96 4.60
N ARG A 690 -10.18 -13.66 3.62
CA ARG A 690 -11.27 -12.67 3.72
C ARG A 690 -12.53 -13.24 4.39
N THR A 691 -12.58 -14.55 4.62
CA THR A 691 -13.61 -15.22 5.44
C THR A 691 -12.99 -15.94 6.64
N ALA A 692 -13.83 -16.47 7.54
CA ALA A 692 -13.45 -17.19 8.75
C ALA A 692 -12.44 -16.42 9.63
N ARG A 693 -12.57 -15.09 9.65
CA ARG A 693 -11.72 -14.22 10.48
C ARG A 693 -12.18 -14.28 11.91
N LYS A 694 -11.26 -14.06 12.83
CA LYS A 694 -11.58 -13.81 14.23
C LYS A 694 -12.37 -14.94 14.93
N ASP A 695 -11.96 -16.20 14.71
CA ASP A 695 -12.64 -17.43 15.16
C ASP A 695 -14.03 -17.68 14.54
N ASN A 696 -14.46 -16.82 13.61
CA ASN A 696 -15.75 -16.96 12.97
C ASN A 696 -15.76 -18.13 11.98
N ARG A 697 -16.96 -18.66 11.71
CA ARG A 697 -17.19 -19.63 10.64
C ARG A 697 -17.03 -18.94 9.29
N GLY A 698 -16.79 -19.72 8.25
CA GLY A 698 -16.70 -19.22 6.90
C GLY A 698 -16.49 -20.35 5.92
N SER A 699 -16.73 -20.10 4.65
CA SER A 699 -16.43 -21.09 3.61
C SER A 699 -15.84 -20.41 2.38
N TYR A 700 -14.94 -21.13 1.72
CA TYR A 700 -14.21 -20.67 0.55
C TYR A 700 -14.30 -21.72 -0.55
N GLU A 701 -14.43 -21.28 -1.79
CA GLU A 701 -14.39 -22.17 -2.95
C GLU A 701 -13.77 -21.51 -4.18
N LEU A 702 -13.34 -22.37 -5.11
CA LEU A 702 -12.81 -21.99 -6.41
C LEU A 702 -13.75 -22.43 -7.52
N VAL A 703 -14.16 -21.50 -8.37
CA VAL A 703 -14.95 -21.76 -9.58
C VAL A 703 -14.19 -21.22 -10.77
N LEU A 704 -13.53 -22.11 -11.51
CA LEU A 704 -12.55 -21.74 -12.53
C LEU A 704 -13.08 -21.95 -13.94
N TRP A 705 -12.64 -21.07 -14.82
CA TRP A 705 -12.82 -21.22 -16.26
C TRP A 705 -11.55 -21.84 -16.88
N GLU A 706 -11.72 -22.92 -17.62
CA GLU A 706 -10.61 -23.70 -18.17
C GLU A 706 -9.77 -22.91 -19.19
N GLU A 707 -10.40 -22.06 -20.02
CA GLU A 707 -9.66 -21.24 -20.98
C GLU A 707 -8.75 -20.23 -20.28
N ASP A 708 -9.16 -19.71 -19.12
CA ASP A 708 -8.32 -18.82 -18.30
C ASP A 708 -7.07 -19.54 -17.76
N LEU A 709 -7.19 -20.83 -17.39
CA LEU A 709 -6.05 -21.64 -16.97
C LEU A 709 -5.06 -21.85 -18.12
N ARG A 710 -5.59 -22.24 -19.29
CA ARG A 710 -4.79 -22.47 -20.51
C ARG A 710 -4.08 -21.20 -20.96
N ALA A 711 -4.74 -20.04 -20.90
CA ALA A 711 -4.14 -18.74 -21.22
C ALA A 711 -2.93 -18.40 -20.33
N ASN A 712 -2.89 -18.93 -19.11
CA ASN A 712 -1.76 -18.77 -18.18
C ASN A 712 -0.74 -19.92 -18.25
N GLY A 713 -0.85 -20.81 -19.25
CA GLY A 713 0.05 -21.95 -19.42
C GLY A 713 -0.08 -23.03 -18.33
N LEU A 714 -1.24 -23.09 -17.66
CA LEU A 714 -1.54 -24.11 -16.66
C LEU A 714 -2.39 -25.22 -17.29
N GLY A 715 -1.95 -26.46 -17.10
CA GLY A 715 -2.70 -27.69 -17.39
C GLY A 715 -2.94 -28.47 -16.10
N GLY A 716 -4.15 -28.99 -15.93
CA GLY A 716 -4.54 -29.79 -14.76
C GLY A 716 -6.05 -30.01 -14.67
N GLU A 717 -6.44 -31.21 -14.25
CA GLU A 717 -7.83 -31.59 -13.97
C GLU A 717 -8.20 -31.37 -12.51
N THR A 718 -7.23 -31.55 -11.62
CA THR A 718 -7.41 -31.44 -10.17
C THR A 718 -6.72 -30.20 -9.61
N TYR A 719 -7.17 -29.73 -8.45
CA TYR A 719 -6.48 -28.65 -7.73
C TYR A 719 -5.01 -29.01 -7.43
N ALA A 720 -4.72 -30.26 -7.07
CA ALA A 720 -3.36 -30.74 -6.79
C ALA A 720 -2.43 -30.65 -8.03
N GLU A 721 -2.93 -30.98 -9.22
CA GLU A 721 -2.18 -30.81 -10.47
C GLU A 721 -1.90 -29.33 -10.76
N LEU A 722 -2.88 -28.45 -10.54
CA LEU A 722 -2.70 -27.01 -10.70
C LEU A 722 -1.69 -26.42 -9.70
N GLU A 723 -1.63 -26.92 -8.47
CA GLU A 723 -0.58 -26.56 -7.49
C GLU A 723 0.82 -26.92 -8.00
N VAL A 724 0.98 -28.12 -8.57
CA VAL A 724 2.26 -28.55 -9.15
C VAL A 724 2.63 -27.67 -10.34
N ALA A 725 1.69 -27.40 -11.24
CA ALA A 725 1.91 -26.52 -12.39
C ALA A 725 2.28 -25.08 -11.95
N ARG A 726 1.60 -24.55 -10.91
CA ARG A 726 1.92 -23.27 -10.28
C ARG A 726 3.34 -23.24 -9.72
N ALA A 727 3.73 -24.25 -8.96
CA ALA A 727 5.06 -24.34 -8.39
C ALA A 727 6.17 -24.38 -9.46
N GLN A 728 5.95 -25.11 -10.55
CA GLN A 728 6.87 -25.16 -11.70
C GLN A 728 6.95 -23.83 -12.44
N LEU A 729 5.83 -23.11 -12.60
CA LEU A 729 5.81 -21.78 -13.18
C LEU A 729 6.63 -20.82 -12.33
N VAL A 730 6.38 -20.78 -11.03
CA VAL A 730 7.08 -19.90 -10.09
C VAL A 730 8.58 -20.23 -10.00
N ALA A 731 8.97 -21.51 -10.07
CA ALA A 731 10.38 -21.89 -10.10
C ALA A 731 11.10 -21.35 -11.35
N ARG A 732 10.46 -21.44 -12.53
CA ARG A 732 10.99 -20.88 -13.78
C ARG A 732 11.11 -19.35 -13.70
N GLU A 733 10.09 -18.69 -13.19
CA GLU A 733 10.09 -17.23 -13.00
C GLU A 733 11.17 -16.78 -12.00
N GLY A 734 11.32 -17.48 -10.87
CA GLY A 734 12.35 -17.21 -9.87
C GLY A 734 13.76 -17.28 -10.43
N GLY A 735 14.03 -18.24 -11.32
CA GLY A 735 15.32 -18.33 -12.04
C GLY A 735 15.58 -17.15 -12.97
N SER A 736 14.55 -16.64 -13.65
CA SER A 736 14.64 -15.43 -14.49
C SER A 736 14.86 -14.17 -13.65
N ILE A 737 14.12 -14.04 -12.54
CA ILE A 737 14.25 -12.91 -11.60
C ILE A 737 15.66 -12.86 -11.02
N ALA A 738 16.21 -13.99 -10.57
CA ALA A 738 17.56 -14.05 -10.01
C ALA A 738 18.63 -13.55 -10.99
N LYS A 739 18.58 -14.00 -12.26
CA LYS A 739 19.47 -13.50 -13.33
C LYS A 739 19.26 -12.00 -13.61
N GLY A 740 18.00 -11.55 -13.62
CA GLY A 740 17.66 -10.15 -13.83
C GLY A 740 18.16 -9.22 -12.71
N ILE A 741 18.20 -9.68 -11.46
CA ILE A 741 18.68 -8.90 -10.32
C ILE A 741 20.17 -8.59 -10.43
N GLU A 742 20.99 -9.53 -10.92
CA GLU A 742 22.43 -9.30 -11.08
C GLU A 742 22.69 -8.17 -12.09
N GLN A 743 22.07 -8.26 -13.27
CA GLN A 743 22.17 -7.25 -14.31
C GLN A 743 21.66 -5.88 -13.83
N ARG A 744 20.44 -5.84 -13.26
CA ARG A 744 19.84 -4.59 -12.75
C ARG A 744 20.62 -4.04 -11.55
N GLY A 745 21.29 -4.90 -10.80
CA GLY A 745 22.22 -4.51 -9.73
C GLY A 745 23.47 -3.82 -10.28
N GLN A 746 23.95 -4.21 -11.45
CA GLN A 746 25.02 -3.50 -12.16
C GLN A 746 24.54 -2.11 -12.62
N ASP A 747 23.36 -2.03 -13.24
CA ASP A 747 22.77 -0.75 -13.66
C ASP A 747 22.52 0.20 -12.48
N HIS A 748 22.08 -0.34 -11.35
CA HIS A 748 21.95 0.40 -10.09
C HIS A 748 23.30 0.97 -9.66
N ARG A 749 24.38 0.16 -9.63
CA ARG A 749 25.71 0.64 -9.27
C ARG A 749 26.21 1.72 -10.23
N THR A 750 26.02 1.53 -11.53
CA THR A 750 26.39 2.52 -12.55
C THR A 750 25.64 3.83 -12.33
N THR A 751 24.33 3.78 -12.05
CA THR A 751 23.52 4.97 -11.73
C THR A 751 24.06 5.67 -10.48
N MET A 752 24.35 4.93 -9.41
CA MET A 752 24.89 5.52 -8.18
C MET A 752 26.30 6.10 -8.37
N GLN A 753 27.16 5.45 -9.16
CA GLN A 753 28.50 5.96 -9.50
C GLN A 753 28.44 7.20 -10.38
N TYR A 754 27.53 7.22 -11.37
CA TYR A 754 27.29 8.39 -12.21
C TYR A 754 26.86 9.59 -11.35
N LEU A 755 25.90 9.40 -10.44
CA LEU A 755 25.50 10.44 -9.51
C LEU A 755 26.67 10.89 -8.62
N GLN A 756 27.46 9.96 -8.08
CA GLN A 756 28.65 10.30 -7.29
C GLN A 756 29.66 11.15 -8.07
N GLY A 757 30.05 10.72 -9.27
CA GLY A 757 31.01 11.44 -10.11
C GLY A 757 30.44 12.66 -10.84
N PHE A 758 29.16 12.98 -10.60
CA PHE A 758 28.54 14.24 -11.01
C PHE A 758 28.63 15.29 -9.87
N PHE A 759 28.66 14.86 -8.61
CA PHE A 759 28.82 15.76 -7.44
C PHE A 759 30.26 16.01 -7.03
N GLU A 760 31.18 15.13 -7.44
CA GLU A 760 32.63 15.29 -7.32
C GLU A 760 33.16 16.13 -8.49
#